data_AF-A0A5N5FU30-F1
#
_entry.id   AF-A0A5N5FU30-F1
#
_cell.length_a   1.000
_cell.length_b   1.000
_cell.length_c   1.000
_cell.angle_alpha   90.00
_cell.angle_beta   90.00
_cell.angle_gamma   90.00
#
_symmetry.space_group_name_H-M   'P 1'
#
loop_
_entity.id
_entity.type
_entity.pdbx_description
1 polymer ?
#
loop_
_entity_poly.entity_id
_entity_poly.type
_entity_poly.pdbx_seq_one_letter_code
_entity_poly.pdbx_strand_id
1 'polypeptide(L)'
;MASRSILRFRKLCYVEPVSSPSVKFQSFQTPEVEKTDDSSVEKKQWKRKKQQRGWRCIDSCCWVIGYMCTAWWVLMLLYHSLPVALTGFQVPESPGTRLKGEGLTALHPVVLVPGIVTGGLELWEGRPCAEGLFRKRLWGGGFTEIFKRPLCWLEHLSLDNETGLDPPGIRVRAVPGLVAADYFAPGYFVWAVLIENLARMGYEGKNMHMAAYDWRLSFQNTEIRDQALSRLKSKIELMYVTNGYKKVVVVPHSMGAIYFLHFMKWVETPPPKGGGGGPSWCAKHIKAIMNIGPAFLGVPKAVSNIFSAEGKDVAYIRAMAPGVLDSEFLGLQTFEHVMRACRTWDSIVSILPKGGDAIWGNLDWSPEDGQSCDRAKKGYLQSTSGDNNFSHNDGNRIFQVKEPVKYGRIISFGKESSQLSSSQLPRLDLKDLIHKDSATNSKSSCGGVWTEYGEVSSESIRRVTENKAYTAQTLFDLLRFVAPKMMQRAEAHFSHGIADNLDDPKYAHYKYWSNPLETKLPVAPDMEIYCLYGVGIATERSYVYKMSPPNKCKSIPFRIDGSADGEAGSCLKNGIHFVDGDDSVPVLSAGFMCAKGWRGRTRFNPSGIATYIREYRHKPPASLLEGRGIESGAHVDIMGNVALIEDVLRVAAGANGAQTGGDRIYSDIMRISERINLQM
;
A
#
# COMPACT_ATOMS: atom_id res chain seq x y z
N MET A 1 -58.80 -46.12 19.33
CA MET A 1 -57.67 -46.84 18.70
C MET A 1 -56.45 -45.92 18.81
N ALA A 2 -55.69 -45.91 19.91
CA ALA A 2 -54.54 -46.78 20.22
C ALA A 2 -53.56 -46.90 19.02
N SER A 3 -52.27 -46.57 19.07
CA SER A 3 -51.34 -46.32 20.18
C SER A 3 -50.10 -45.50 19.71
N ARG A 4 -49.31 -45.06 20.69
CA ARG A 4 -48.17 -44.11 20.72
C ARG A 4 -46.80 -44.69 20.30
N SER A 5 -45.79 -43.78 20.29
CA SER A 5 -44.39 -43.94 20.75
C SER A 5 -43.34 -43.95 19.61
N ILE A 6 -42.38 -43.02 19.49
CA ILE A 6 -41.19 -42.72 20.33
C ILE A 6 -40.36 -43.97 20.65
N LEU A 7 -39.14 -44.09 20.09
CA LEU A 7 -37.86 -44.16 20.84
C LEU A 7 -36.61 -44.37 19.95
N ARG A 8 -35.51 -43.73 20.39
CA ARG A 8 -34.10 -43.95 20.02
C ARG A 8 -33.64 -45.39 20.31
N PHE A 9 -32.60 -45.88 19.64
CA PHE A 9 -31.33 -46.37 20.25
C PHE A 9 -30.24 -46.69 19.20
N ARG A 10 -28.99 -46.69 19.67
CA ARG A 10 -27.69 -46.70 18.94
C ARG A 10 -27.16 -48.10 18.57
N LYS A 11 -26.30 -48.09 17.52
CA LYS A 11 -25.07 -48.86 17.25
C LYS A 11 -25.11 -50.40 17.19
N LEU A 12 -24.58 -50.97 16.09
CA LEU A 12 -23.47 -51.96 16.11
C LEU A 12 -22.92 -52.24 14.70
N CYS A 13 -21.60 -52.45 14.65
CA CYS A 13 -20.79 -52.89 13.51
C CYS A 13 -21.01 -54.38 13.18
N TYR A 14 -20.84 -54.80 11.93
CA TYR A 14 -19.90 -55.85 11.48
C TYR A 14 -19.98 -56.07 9.95
N VAL A 15 -18.96 -56.73 9.42
CA VAL A 15 -18.39 -56.65 8.07
C VAL A 15 -18.68 -57.90 7.22
N GLU A 16 -18.56 -57.75 5.89
CA GLU A 16 -18.27 -58.76 4.82
C GLU A 16 -19.42 -59.65 4.29
N PRO A 17 -19.31 -60.35 3.12
CA PRO A 17 -18.23 -60.42 2.10
C PRO A 17 -18.67 -60.51 0.58
N VAL A 18 -17.70 -60.27 -0.33
CA VAL A 18 -17.29 -61.05 -1.54
C VAL A 18 -18.23 -61.38 -2.74
N SER A 19 -17.63 -61.19 -3.94
CA SER A 19 -17.71 -61.95 -5.24
C SER A 19 -18.69 -61.60 -6.38
N SER A 20 -18.05 -61.50 -7.55
CA SER A 20 -18.43 -61.39 -8.97
C SER A 20 -19.19 -62.62 -9.53
N PRO A 21 -19.35 -62.89 -10.87
CA PRO A 21 -19.34 -62.07 -12.12
C PRO A 21 -20.41 -62.53 -13.18
N SER A 22 -20.24 -62.09 -14.45
CA SER A 22 -20.62 -62.73 -15.76
C SER A 22 -21.87 -62.18 -16.48
N VAL A 23 -22.04 -62.10 -17.82
CA VAL A 23 -21.23 -62.39 -19.04
C VAL A 23 -22.02 -61.98 -20.33
N LYS A 24 -21.27 -61.52 -21.37
CA LYS A 24 -21.39 -61.59 -22.87
C LYS A 24 -22.71 -61.43 -23.66
N PHE A 25 -22.60 -60.84 -24.88
CA PHE A 25 -22.84 -61.55 -26.16
C PHE A 25 -22.15 -60.87 -27.39
N GLN A 26 -21.85 -61.69 -28.41
CA GLN A 26 -20.95 -61.53 -29.59
C GLN A 26 -21.65 -61.21 -30.92
N SER A 27 -20.86 -60.87 -31.96
CA SER A 27 -20.79 -61.56 -33.29
C SER A 27 -19.66 -60.95 -34.17
N PHE A 28 -19.28 -61.45 -35.36
CA PHE A 28 -18.50 -62.64 -35.76
C PHE A 28 -17.96 -62.37 -37.20
N GLN A 29 -16.72 -62.78 -37.58
CA GLN A 29 -16.32 -63.26 -38.93
C GLN A 29 -14.80 -63.59 -39.04
N THR A 30 -14.48 -64.62 -39.85
CA THR A 30 -13.20 -65.32 -40.18
C THR A 30 -12.87 -65.16 -41.69
N PRO A 31 -11.80 -65.74 -42.34
CA PRO A 31 -10.39 -66.07 -41.97
C PRO A 31 -9.29 -65.80 -43.08
N GLU A 32 -8.01 -66.11 -42.76
CA GLU A 32 -6.97 -66.88 -43.55
C GLU A 32 -5.78 -66.26 -44.37
N VAL A 33 -4.63 -66.98 -44.31
CA VAL A 33 -3.38 -67.06 -45.18
C VAL A 33 -2.23 -66.02 -44.99
N GLU A 34 -0.89 -66.26 -44.97
CA GLU A 34 0.09 -67.37 -44.83
C GLU A 34 1.54 -66.78 -44.99
N LYS A 35 2.60 -67.47 -44.49
CA LYS A 35 4.02 -67.57 -44.96
C LYS A 35 5.24 -67.18 -44.05
N THR A 36 5.88 -68.27 -43.55
CA THR A 36 7.31 -68.72 -43.60
C THR A 36 8.49 -67.97 -42.92
N ASP A 37 9.18 -68.72 -42.02
CA ASP A 37 10.62 -69.06 -41.89
C ASP A 37 11.72 -67.96 -41.92
N ASP A 38 12.87 -68.01 -41.22
CA ASP A 38 13.55 -68.99 -40.35
C ASP A 38 14.70 -68.27 -39.58
N SER A 39 15.37 -69.00 -38.69
CA SER A 39 16.76 -68.85 -38.19
C SER A 39 17.02 -68.14 -36.85
N SER A 40 17.42 -68.92 -35.84
CA SER A 40 18.63 -68.66 -35.05
C SER A 40 18.98 -69.81 -34.10
N VAL A 41 19.98 -70.60 -34.51
CA VAL A 41 20.77 -71.44 -33.60
C VAL A 41 22.21 -71.00 -33.76
N GLU A 42 22.79 -70.34 -32.75
CA GLU A 42 24.22 -70.49 -32.46
C GLU A 42 24.60 -69.92 -31.07
N LYS A 43 25.44 -70.69 -30.37
CA LYS A 43 26.34 -70.32 -29.26
C LYS A 43 25.79 -70.31 -27.82
N LYS A 44 25.50 -71.52 -27.34
CA LYS A 44 25.84 -71.95 -25.97
C LYS A 44 27.37 -72.11 -25.86
N GLN A 45 28.03 -71.21 -25.12
CA GLN A 45 29.17 -71.46 -24.20
C GLN A 45 30.03 -70.19 -24.05
N TRP A 46 29.72 -69.35 -23.06
CA TRP A 46 30.73 -68.65 -22.25
C TRP A 46 30.07 -68.15 -20.94
N LYS A 47 30.74 -68.42 -19.82
CA LYS A 47 30.63 -67.73 -18.51
C LYS A 47 29.60 -68.23 -17.48
N ARG A 48 29.83 -69.45 -16.99
CA ARG A 48 29.81 -69.70 -15.53
C ARG A 48 31.01 -68.97 -14.90
N LYS A 49 30.88 -67.67 -14.63
CA LYS A 49 31.67 -66.84 -13.68
C LYS A 49 31.37 -65.36 -13.93
N LYS A 50 30.40 -64.79 -13.21
CA LYS A 50 30.37 -63.41 -12.71
C LYS A 50 29.00 -63.12 -12.09
N GLN A 51 28.95 -63.08 -10.76
CA GLN A 51 28.12 -62.11 -10.05
C GLN A 51 28.57 -62.04 -8.58
N GLN A 52 29.76 -61.47 -8.39
CA GLN A 52 30.07 -60.73 -7.17
C GLN A 52 30.18 -59.25 -7.57
N ARG A 53 29.61 -58.40 -6.71
CA ARG A 53 29.56 -56.93 -6.70
C ARG A 53 28.47 -56.28 -7.55
N GLY A 54 27.36 -55.96 -6.86
CA GLY A 54 26.30 -55.06 -7.30
C GLY A 54 25.44 -54.55 -6.13
N TRP A 55 26.01 -54.41 -4.93
CA TRP A 55 25.43 -53.60 -3.86
C TRP A 55 26.32 -52.38 -3.71
N ARG A 56 25.75 -51.18 -3.87
CA ARG A 56 26.21 -49.85 -3.40
C ARG A 56 25.76 -48.77 -4.37
N CYS A 57 24.63 -48.12 -4.05
CA CYS A 57 24.36 -46.69 -4.27
C CYS A 57 22.92 -46.40 -3.83
N ILE A 58 21.96 -47.25 -4.21
CA ILE A 58 20.54 -47.04 -3.94
C ILE A 58 20.23 -47.17 -2.44
N ASP A 59 20.69 -48.24 -1.79
CA ASP A 59 20.48 -48.41 -0.34
C ASP A 59 21.22 -47.36 0.50
N SER A 60 22.40 -46.90 0.04
CA SER A 60 23.15 -45.85 0.74
C SER A 60 22.45 -44.49 0.64
N CYS A 61 21.90 -44.15 -0.53
CA CYS A 61 21.11 -42.92 -0.69
C CYS A 61 19.82 -42.95 0.14
N CYS A 62 19.11 -44.09 0.17
CA CYS A 62 17.92 -44.25 0.99
C CYS A 62 18.22 -44.15 2.49
N TRP A 63 19.35 -44.68 2.95
CA TRP A 63 19.81 -44.52 4.33
C TRP A 63 20.23 -43.09 4.66
N VAL A 64 20.89 -42.37 3.75
CA VAL A 64 21.26 -40.95 3.95
C VAL A 64 20.01 -40.07 3.97
N ILE A 65 19.06 -40.27 3.06
CA ILE A 65 17.77 -39.54 3.05
C ILE A 65 16.99 -39.88 4.32
N GLY A 66 16.95 -41.14 4.73
CA GLY A 66 16.35 -41.58 5.99
C GLY A 66 16.97 -40.87 7.20
N TYR A 67 18.30 -40.81 7.29
CA TYR A 67 19.02 -40.10 8.35
C TYR A 67 18.79 -38.59 8.32
N MET A 68 18.74 -37.98 7.14
CA MET A 68 18.45 -36.54 7.00
C MET A 68 17.02 -36.24 7.44
N CYS A 69 16.05 -37.08 7.07
CA CYS A 69 14.67 -36.94 7.49
C CYS A 69 14.53 -37.16 9.00
N THR A 70 15.12 -38.20 9.58
CA THR A 70 15.03 -38.45 11.03
C THR A 70 15.80 -37.40 11.82
N ALA A 71 16.96 -36.94 11.36
CA ALA A 71 17.70 -35.85 11.99
C ALA A 71 16.91 -34.53 11.91
N TRP A 72 16.24 -34.23 10.79
CA TRP A 72 15.35 -33.07 10.69
C TRP A 72 14.15 -33.21 11.63
N TRP A 73 13.48 -34.36 11.66
CA TRP A 73 12.38 -34.61 12.60
C TRP A 73 12.84 -34.50 14.05
N VAL A 74 14.03 -35.00 14.40
CA VAL A 74 14.61 -34.87 15.74
C VAL A 74 15.00 -33.41 16.03
N LEU A 75 15.56 -32.67 15.08
CA LEU A 75 15.85 -31.23 15.23
C LEU A 75 14.57 -30.41 15.41
N MET A 76 13.51 -30.71 14.65
CA MET A 76 12.19 -30.10 14.80
C MET A 76 11.56 -30.46 16.14
N LEU A 77 11.68 -31.72 16.56
CA LEU A 77 11.13 -32.17 17.83
C LEU A 77 11.91 -31.58 18.99
N LEU A 78 13.24 -31.48 18.92
CA LEU A 78 14.08 -30.77 19.89
C LEU A 78 13.75 -29.27 19.90
N TYR A 79 13.59 -28.64 18.74
CA TYR A 79 13.18 -27.24 18.62
C TYR A 79 11.80 -26.99 19.26
N HIS A 80 10.85 -27.90 19.06
CA HIS A 80 9.51 -27.82 19.67
C HIS A 80 9.48 -28.27 21.15
N SER A 81 10.46 -29.06 21.60
CA SER A 81 10.55 -29.59 22.97
C SER A 81 11.44 -28.75 23.88
N LEU A 82 12.26 -27.85 23.34
CA LEU A 82 12.90 -26.81 24.13
C LEU A 82 11.81 -25.80 24.53
N PRO A 83 11.42 -25.70 25.82
CA PRO A 83 10.64 -24.56 26.25
C PRO A 83 11.44 -23.29 25.94
N VAL A 84 10.80 -22.34 25.24
CA VAL A 84 11.37 -21.01 24.92
C VAL A 84 12.01 -20.34 26.15
N ALA A 85 11.56 -20.70 27.35
CA ALA A 85 12.09 -20.25 28.64
C ALA A 85 13.56 -20.64 28.95
N LEU A 86 14.15 -21.67 28.32
CA LEU A 86 15.53 -22.10 28.61
C LEU A 86 16.62 -21.16 28.06
N THR A 87 16.26 -20.20 27.20
CA THR A 87 17.23 -19.32 26.52
C THR A 87 17.34 -17.93 27.13
N GLY A 88 16.77 -17.65 28.31
CA GLY A 88 16.82 -16.32 28.93
C GLY A 88 16.15 -15.20 28.12
N PHE A 89 15.61 -15.50 26.93
CA PHE A 89 14.77 -14.62 26.14
C PHE A 89 13.40 -14.52 26.81
N GLN A 90 13.25 -13.56 27.73
CA GLN A 90 11.92 -13.04 28.06
C GLN A 90 11.34 -12.49 26.76
N VAL A 91 10.27 -13.12 26.26
CA VAL A 91 9.46 -12.52 25.20
C VAL A 91 9.00 -11.16 25.71
N PRO A 92 9.31 -10.06 25.01
CA PRO A 92 8.89 -8.73 25.45
C PRO A 92 7.38 -8.72 25.69
N GLU A 93 6.97 -8.26 26.87
CA GLU A 93 5.55 -8.16 27.20
C GLU A 93 4.87 -7.21 26.20
N SER A 94 3.75 -7.64 25.63
CA SER A 94 3.04 -6.82 24.64
C SER A 94 2.45 -5.56 25.30
N PRO A 95 2.40 -4.41 24.59
CA PRO A 95 1.82 -3.16 25.11
C PRO A 95 0.45 -3.35 25.77
N GLY A 96 -0.44 -4.13 25.14
CA GLY A 96 -1.78 -4.39 25.66
C GLY A 96 -1.80 -5.19 26.95
N THR A 97 -0.84 -6.11 27.16
CA THR A 97 -0.73 -6.86 28.42
C THR A 97 -0.17 -5.97 29.53
N ARG A 98 0.87 -5.19 29.22
CA ARG A 98 1.47 -4.23 30.15
C ARG A 98 0.45 -3.18 30.64
N LEU A 99 -0.27 -2.53 29.72
CA LEU A 99 -1.26 -1.52 30.09
C LEU A 99 -2.44 -2.09 30.87
N LYS A 100 -2.83 -3.34 30.60
CA LYS A 100 -3.81 -4.04 31.42
C LYS A 100 -3.29 -4.29 32.83
N GLY A 101 -2.00 -4.64 32.97
CA GLY A 101 -1.31 -4.74 34.26
C GLY A 101 -1.26 -3.41 35.03
N GLU A 102 -1.15 -2.29 34.32
CA GLU A 102 -1.29 -0.92 34.87
C GLU A 102 -2.75 -0.56 35.26
N GLY A 103 -3.72 -1.44 35.01
CA GLY A 103 -5.13 -1.24 35.34
C GLY A 103 -5.95 -0.51 34.27
N LEU A 104 -5.39 -0.25 33.08
CA LEU A 104 -6.14 0.34 31.97
C LEU A 104 -7.06 -0.71 31.33
N THR A 105 -8.26 -0.26 30.94
CA THR A 105 -9.28 -1.10 30.31
C THR A 105 -9.91 -0.40 29.12
N ALA A 106 -10.61 -1.15 28.27
CA ALA A 106 -11.34 -0.60 27.13
C ALA A 106 -12.42 0.40 27.58
N LEU A 107 -12.28 1.67 27.18
CA LEU A 107 -13.21 2.75 27.53
C LEU A 107 -13.95 3.28 26.29
N HIS A 108 -13.20 3.76 25.32
CA HIS A 108 -13.74 4.32 24.08
C HIS A 108 -13.81 3.24 23.00
N PRO A 109 -14.94 3.06 22.31
CA PRO A 109 -15.00 2.18 21.13
C PRO A 109 -13.99 2.62 20.07
N VAL A 110 -13.42 1.65 19.34
CA VAL A 110 -12.37 1.90 18.33
C VAL A 110 -12.87 1.58 16.92
N VAL A 111 -12.67 2.51 15.99
CA VAL A 111 -12.94 2.31 14.55
C VAL A 111 -11.64 2.40 13.78
N LEU A 112 -11.26 1.32 13.10
CA LEU A 112 -10.08 1.22 12.25
C LEU A 112 -10.48 1.57 10.81
N VAL A 113 -9.74 2.47 10.16
CA VAL A 113 -10.00 2.88 8.78
C VAL A 113 -8.78 2.55 7.91
N PRO A 114 -8.86 1.51 7.06
CA PRO A 114 -7.72 1.06 6.25
C PRO A 114 -7.34 2.07 5.17
N GLY A 115 -6.10 2.00 4.71
CA GLY A 115 -5.57 2.78 3.59
C GLY A 115 -5.73 2.07 2.24
N ILE A 116 -5.14 2.66 1.20
CA ILE A 116 -5.11 2.08 -0.14
C ILE A 116 -4.49 0.67 -0.09
N VAL A 117 -5.00 -0.26 -0.89
CA VAL A 117 -4.51 -1.65 -1.02
C VAL A 117 -4.43 -2.50 0.26
N THR A 118 -4.84 -2.00 1.43
CA THR A 118 -4.72 -2.74 2.69
C THR A 118 -5.97 -3.53 3.10
N GLY A 119 -7.09 -3.32 2.41
CA GLY A 119 -8.34 -4.07 2.60
C GLY A 119 -8.55 -5.16 1.56
N GLY A 120 -9.03 -6.33 1.98
CA GLY A 120 -9.37 -7.42 1.07
C GLY A 120 -10.54 -7.10 0.14
N LEU A 121 -10.48 -7.59 -1.09
CA LEU A 121 -11.55 -7.49 -2.10
C LEU A 121 -11.94 -8.88 -2.57
N GLU A 122 -13.24 -9.17 -2.64
CA GLU A 122 -13.81 -10.45 -3.09
C GLU A 122 -14.66 -10.29 -4.36
N LEU A 123 -14.65 -11.34 -5.19
CA LEU A 123 -15.41 -11.38 -6.44
C LEU A 123 -16.86 -11.81 -6.20
N TRP A 124 -17.81 -11.08 -6.77
CA TRP A 124 -19.25 -11.41 -6.76
C TRP A 124 -19.77 -11.80 -8.14
N GLU A 125 -19.20 -11.26 -9.19
CA GLU A 125 -19.52 -11.59 -10.58
C GLU A 125 -18.29 -11.33 -11.43
N GLY A 126 -18.00 -12.21 -12.38
CA GLY A 126 -16.82 -12.08 -13.22
C GLY A 126 -17.01 -12.76 -14.58
N ARG A 127 -16.10 -12.44 -15.49
CA ARG A 127 -16.04 -13.03 -16.84
C ARG A 127 -15.71 -14.52 -16.78
N PRO A 128 -15.88 -15.28 -17.88
CA PRO A 128 -15.55 -16.72 -17.92
C PRO A 128 -14.14 -17.06 -17.43
N CYS A 129 -13.16 -16.16 -17.60
CA CYS A 129 -11.81 -16.37 -17.09
C CYS A 129 -11.72 -16.43 -15.54
N ALA A 130 -12.72 -15.95 -14.81
CA ALA A 130 -12.82 -15.97 -13.36
C ALA A 130 -13.78 -17.06 -12.84
N GLU A 131 -14.13 -18.03 -13.69
CA GLU A 131 -14.98 -19.16 -13.28
C GLU A 131 -14.38 -19.91 -12.07
N GLY A 132 -15.24 -20.22 -11.09
CA GLY A 132 -14.85 -20.86 -9.83
C GLY A 132 -14.26 -19.92 -8.76
N LEU A 133 -14.28 -18.60 -9.01
CA LEU A 133 -13.77 -17.58 -8.06
C LEU A 133 -14.85 -16.80 -7.30
N PHE A 134 -16.13 -17.21 -7.40
CA PHE A 134 -17.21 -16.58 -6.64
C PHE A 134 -16.91 -16.54 -5.14
N ARG A 135 -16.99 -15.34 -4.55
CA ARG A 135 -16.67 -14.99 -3.16
C ARG A 135 -15.26 -15.35 -2.69
N LYS A 136 -14.34 -15.61 -3.62
CA LYS A 136 -12.92 -15.70 -3.30
C LYS A 136 -12.30 -14.32 -3.29
N ARG A 137 -11.30 -14.14 -2.43
CA ARG A 137 -10.51 -12.90 -2.36
C ARG A 137 -9.66 -12.79 -3.62
N LEU A 138 -9.94 -11.77 -4.43
CA LEU A 138 -9.05 -11.36 -5.52
C LEU A 138 -7.88 -10.53 -5.01
N TRP A 139 -8.09 -9.81 -3.90
CA TRP A 139 -7.08 -9.01 -3.23
C TRP A 139 -7.10 -9.30 -1.73
N GLY A 140 -5.93 -9.38 -1.09
CA GLY A 140 -5.82 -9.67 0.34
C GLY A 140 -6.16 -11.14 0.71
N GLY A 141 -5.68 -12.10 -0.07
CA GLY A 141 -5.84 -13.54 0.16
C GLY A 141 -4.65 -14.35 -0.37
N GLY A 142 -4.87 -15.61 -0.76
CA GLY A 142 -3.82 -16.42 -1.41
C GLY A 142 -3.50 -15.91 -2.81
N PHE A 143 -2.23 -15.61 -3.09
CA PHE A 143 -1.78 -15.08 -4.39
C PHE A 143 -1.85 -16.07 -5.56
N THR A 144 -2.31 -17.30 -5.32
CA THR A 144 -2.38 -18.38 -6.31
C THR A 144 -3.12 -17.97 -7.57
N GLU A 145 -4.18 -17.18 -7.46
CA GLU A 145 -5.00 -16.78 -8.60
C GLU A 145 -4.33 -15.68 -9.45
N ILE A 146 -3.48 -14.85 -8.84
CA ILE A 146 -2.65 -13.86 -9.56
C ILE A 146 -1.69 -14.58 -10.50
N PHE A 147 -1.00 -15.62 -10.00
CA PHE A 147 -0.03 -16.38 -10.82
C PHE A 147 -0.69 -17.18 -11.93
N LYS A 148 -1.86 -17.78 -11.65
CA LYS A 148 -2.54 -18.62 -12.63
C LYS A 148 -3.12 -17.80 -13.78
N ARG A 149 -3.65 -16.60 -13.50
CA ARG A 149 -4.44 -15.82 -14.46
C ARG A 149 -4.21 -14.30 -14.30
N PRO A 150 -2.99 -13.78 -14.54
CA PRO A 150 -2.63 -12.39 -14.23
C PRO A 150 -3.46 -11.35 -15.00
N LEU A 151 -3.72 -11.59 -16.30
CA LEU A 151 -4.53 -10.67 -17.11
C LEU A 151 -6.00 -10.66 -16.69
N CYS A 152 -6.56 -11.82 -16.37
CA CYS A 152 -7.92 -11.92 -15.84
C CYS A 152 -8.03 -11.19 -14.50
N TRP A 153 -7.04 -11.35 -13.62
CA TRP A 153 -7.00 -10.64 -12.35
C TRP A 153 -6.93 -9.12 -12.51
N LEU A 154 -6.06 -8.61 -13.41
CA LEU A 154 -5.98 -7.18 -13.71
C LEU A 154 -7.29 -6.63 -14.30
N GLU A 155 -7.93 -7.39 -15.18
CA GLU A 155 -9.23 -7.02 -15.75
C GLU A 155 -10.31 -6.89 -14.67
N HIS A 156 -10.38 -7.82 -13.72
CA HIS A 156 -11.39 -7.79 -12.64
C HIS A 156 -11.09 -6.74 -11.57
N LEU A 157 -9.83 -6.34 -11.40
CA LEU A 157 -9.47 -5.26 -10.50
C LEU A 157 -9.56 -3.88 -11.15
N SER A 158 -9.61 -3.78 -12.48
CA SER A 158 -9.77 -2.50 -13.17
C SER A 158 -11.18 -1.95 -12.97
N LEU A 159 -11.28 -0.63 -12.89
CA LEU A 159 -12.54 0.10 -12.90
C LEU A 159 -12.88 0.55 -14.31
N ASP A 160 -14.14 0.89 -14.54
CA ASP A 160 -14.61 1.48 -15.77
C ASP A 160 -14.02 2.89 -15.95
N ASN A 161 -13.50 3.17 -17.15
CA ASN A 161 -12.73 4.37 -17.42
C ASN A 161 -13.56 5.66 -17.40
N GLU A 162 -14.88 5.59 -17.57
CA GLU A 162 -15.75 6.76 -17.63
C GLU A 162 -16.45 6.98 -16.29
N THR A 163 -16.99 5.92 -15.70
CA THR A 163 -17.80 6.00 -14.47
C THR A 163 -16.98 5.85 -13.20
N GLY A 164 -15.83 5.17 -13.25
CA GLY A 164 -15.03 4.85 -12.06
C GLY A 164 -15.70 3.82 -11.14
N LEU A 165 -16.64 3.04 -11.69
CA LEU A 165 -17.32 1.93 -11.02
C LEU A 165 -16.82 0.59 -11.58
N ASP A 166 -17.40 -0.53 -11.12
CA ASP A 166 -17.04 -1.83 -11.70
C ASP A 166 -17.49 -1.92 -13.17
N PRO A 167 -16.67 -2.49 -14.08
CA PRO A 167 -17.07 -2.69 -15.46
C PRO A 167 -18.30 -3.62 -15.61
N PRO A 168 -19.08 -3.51 -16.70
CA PRO A 168 -20.20 -4.40 -16.95
C PRO A 168 -19.81 -5.89 -16.93
N GLY A 169 -20.58 -6.71 -16.20
CA GLY A 169 -20.31 -8.15 -16.02
C GLY A 169 -19.20 -8.47 -15.00
N ILE A 170 -18.71 -7.47 -14.27
CA ILE A 170 -17.76 -7.64 -13.17
C ILE A 170 -18.34 -6.98 -11.92
N ARG A 171 -18.30 -7.66 -10.78
CA ARG A 171 -18.63 -7.08 -9.47
C ARG A 171 -17.62 -7.51 -8.44
N VAL A 172 -16.95 -6.55 -7.84
CA VAL A 172 -15.97 -6.77 -6.77
C VAL A 172 -16.40 -5.97 -5.54
N ARG A 173 -16.33 -6.57 -4.35
CA ARG A 173 -16.79 -5.95 -3.11
C ARG A 173 -15.71 -6.03 -2.04
N ALA A 174 -15.71 -5.05 -1.14
CA ALA A 174 -14.86 -5.09 0.04
C ALA A 174 -15.25 -6.25 0.95
N VAL A 175 -14.25 -6.98 1.44
CA VAL A 175 -14.45 -8.02 2.45
C VAL A 175 -14.92 -7.35 3.75
N PRO A 176 -16.05 -7.76 4.36
CA PRO A 176 -16.57 -7.13 5.56
C PRO A 176 -15.86 -7.61 6.85
N GLY A 177 -15.85 -6.75 7.86
CA GLY A 177 -15.43 -7.10 9.22
C GLY A 177 -13.93 -7.00 9.48
N LEU A 178 -13.48 -7.45 10.66
CA LEU A 178 -12.07 -7.39 11.07
C LEU A 178 -11.15 -8.22 10.15
N VAL A 179 -11.70 -9.30 9.58
CA VAL A 179 -10.99 -10.20 8.64
C VAL A 179 -10.61 -9.51 7.32
N ALA A 180 -11.10 -8.29 7.10
CA ALA A 180 -10.80 -7.51 5.90
C ALA A 180 -9.32 -7.11 5.82
N ALA A 181 -8.65 -6.89 6.95
CA ALA A 181 -7.31 -6.31 6.98
C ALA A 181 -6.40 -6.84 8.11
N ASP A 182 -6.85 -7.80 8.92
CA ASP A 182 -6.03 -8.44 9.96
C ASP A 182 -4.85 -9.23 9.35
N TYR A 183 -5.18 -10.21 8.51
CA TYR A 183 -4.31 -11.13 7.80
C TYR A 183 -4.48 -10.88 6.31
N PHE A 184 -3.77 -9.87 5.79
CA PHE A 184 -3.87 -9.47 4.40
C PHE A 184 -3.37 -10.57 3.46
N ALA A 185 -2.29 -11.27 3.82
CA ALA A 185 -1.85 -12.49 3.14
C ALA A 185 -1.01 -13.35 4.10
N PRO A 186 -0.78 -14.64 3.81
CA PRO A 186 0.13 -15.46 4.61
C PRO A 186 1.50 -14.76 4.75
N GLY A 187 1.90 -14.45 6.00
CA GLY A 187 3.15 -13.74 6.31
C GLY A 187 3.10 -12.21 6.19
N TYR A 188 1.96 -11.61 5.81
CA TYR A 188 1.77 -10.17 5.71
C TYR A 188 0.59 -9.69 6.57
N PHE A 189 0.92 -9.24 7.80
CA PHE A 189 -0.04 -8.79 8.80
C PHE A 189 -0.02 -7.26 8.89
N VAL A 190 -1.14 -6.62 8.54
CA VAL A 190 -1.23 -5.15 8.51
C VAL A 190 -1.77 -4.64 9.85
N TRP A 191 -2.93 -5.13 10.27
CA TRP A 191 -3.60 -4.66 11.49
C TRP A 191 -3.57 -5.64 12.66
N ALA A 192 -3.18 -6.91 12.44
CA ALA A 192 -3.31 -7.97 13.44
C ALA A 192 -2.61 -7.64 14.78
N VAL A 193 -1.42 -7.05 14.76
CA VAL A 193 -0.66 -6.73 15.97
C VAL A 193 -1.39 -5.69 16.83
N LEU A 194 -1.90 -4.62 16.21
CA LEU A 194 -2.67 -3.60 16.91
C LEU A 194 -4.00 -4.18 17.43
N ILE A 195 -4.71 -4.96 16.62
CA ILE A 195 -5.97 -5.63 16.99
C ILE A 195 -5.76 -6.58 18.17
N GLU A 196 -4.69 -7.38 18.17
CA GLU A 196 -4.37 -8.27 19.29
C GLU A 196 -4.13 -7.49 20.57
N ASN A 197 -3.35 -6.41 20.51
CA ASN A 197 -3.06 -5.57 21.67
C ASN A 197 -4.32 -4.88 22.23
N LEU A 198 -5.21 -4.41 21.37
CA LEU A 198 -6.54 -3.94 21.77
C LEU A 198 -7.34 -5.08 22.45
N ALA A 199 -7.34 -6.28 21.87
CA ALA A 199 -8.05 -7.42 22.43
C ALA A 199 -7.56 -7.80 23.83
N ARG A 200 -6.26 -7.70 24.11
CA ARG A 200 -5.69 -7.91 25.46
C ARG A 200 -6.32 -6.98 26.50
N MET A 201 -6.62 -5.73 26.13
CA MET A 201 -7.27 -4.72 26.98
C MET A 201 -8.80 -4.88 27.10
N GLY A 202 -9.39 -5.89 26.46
CA GLY A 202 -10.83 -6.17 26.52
C GLY A 202 -11.64 -5.62 25.34
N TYR A 203 -10.97 -5.25 24.24
CA TYR A 203 -11.67 -4.97 22.98
C TYR A 203 -12.09 -6.25 22.26
N GLU A 204 -13.27 -6.21 21.65
CA GLU A 204 -13.86 -7.30 20.88
C GLU A 204 -14.80 -6.73 19.80
N GLY A 205 -15.48 -7.58 19.02
CA GLY A 205 -16.32 -7.13 17.91
C GLY A 205 -17.48 -6.17 18.27
N LYS A 206 -17.83 -6.03 19.56
CA LYS A 206 -18.87 -5.10 20.03
C LYS A 206 -18.39 -3.66 20.20
N ASN A 207 -17.11 -3.46 20.50
CA ASN A 207 -16.49 -2.16 20.78
C ASN A 207 -15.28 -1.85 19.86
N MET A 208 -15.02 -2.72 18.88
CA MET A 208 -14.02 -2.53 17.84
C MET A 208 -14.62 -2.82 16.45
N HIS A 209 -14.34 -1.97 15.47
CA HIS A 209 -14.86 -2.11 14.11
C HIS A 209 -13.82 -1.76 13.04
N MET A 210 -13.75 -2.55 11.97
CA MET A 210 -12.99 -2.24 10.76
C MET A 210 -13.94 -1.66 9.70
N ALA A 211 -13.73 -0.40 9.34
CA ALA A 211 -14.48 0.29 8.29
C ALA A 211 -13.98 -0.14 6.91
N ALA A 212 -14.33 -1.36 6.50
CA ALA A 212 -13.95 -1.89 5.19
C ALA A 212 -14.72 -1.18 4.06
N TYR A 213 -14.00 -0.70 3.05
CA TYR A 213 -14.52 -0.09 1.84
C TYR A 213 -13.67 -0.50 0.63
N ASP A 214 -14.21 -0.33 -0.58
CA ASP A 214 -13.45 -0.59 -1.80
C ASP A 214 -12.51 0.59 -2.08
N TRP A 215 -11.24 0.36 -1.74
CA TRP A 215 -10.19 1.36 -1.83
C TRP A 215 -9.79 1.71 -3.27
N ARG A 216 -10.37 1.09 -4.31
CA ARG A 216 -10.12 1.47 -5.71
C ARG A 216 -10.91 2.71 -6.13
N LEU A 217 -12.11 2.86 -5.56
CA LEU A 217 -13.09 3.88 -5.96
C LEU A 217 -12.73 5.28 -5.46
N SER A 218 -13.34 6.29 -6.08
CA SER A 218 -13.44 7.62 -5.48
C SER A 218 -14.30 7.57 -4.20
N PHE A 219 -14.05 8.49 -3.26
CA PHE A 219 -14.70 8.44 -1.95
C PHE A 219 -16.22 8.65 -2.02
N GLN A 220 -16.70 9.44 -2.99
CA GLN A 220 -18.13 9.60 -3.22
C GLN A 220 -18.74 8.35 -3.88
N ASN A 221 -17.99 7.66 -4.75
CA ASN A 221 -18.46 6.45 -5.40
C ASN A 221 -18.58 5.27 -4.43
N THR A 222 -17.83 5.24 -3.31
CA THR A 222 -18.04 4.22 -2.26
C THR A 222 -19.43 4.39 -1.61
N GLU A 223 -19.93 5.62 -1.49
CA GLU A 223 -21.28 5.87 -1.02
C GLU A 223 -22.32 5.51 -2.09
N ILE A 224 -22.16 5.99 -3.33
CA ILE A 224 -23.11 5.72 -4.41
C ILE A 224 -23.28 4.21 -4.65
N ARG A 225 -22.18 3.45 -4.68
CA ARG A 225 -22.21 2.01 -4.99
C ARG A 225 -22.57 1.14 -3.80
N ASP A 226 -21.94 1.39 -2.65
CA ASP A 226 -21.96 0.46 -1.50
C ASP A 226 -22.63 1.04 -0.24
N GLN A 227 -23.01 2.32 -0.27
CA GLN A 227 -23.48 3.06 0.91
C GLN A 227 -22.45 3.02 2.05
N ALA A 228 -21.16 3.02 1.70
CA ALA A 228 -20.08 2.80 2.65
C ALA A 228 -20.00 3.89 3.74
N LEU A 229 -20.25 5.17 3.39
CA LEU A 229 -20.23 6.28 4.34
C LEU A 229 -21.48 6.23 5.24
N SER A 230 -22.65 5.92 4.68
CA SER A 230 -23.89 5.70 5.43
C SER A 230 -23.78 4.54 6.44
N ARG A 231 -23.12 3.44 6.03
CA ARG A 231 -22.85 2.30 6.91
C ARG A 231 -21.87 2.66 8.02
N LEU A 232 -20.81 3.41 7.71
CA LEU A 232 -19.84 3.89 8.70
C LEU A 232 -20.50 4.81 9.74
N LYS A 233 -21.32 5.78 9.29
CA LYS A 233 -22.12 6.65 10.15
C LYS A 233 -22.99 5.83 11.10
N SER A 234 -23.83 4.95 10.55
CA SER A 234 -24.74 4.11 11.34
C SER A 234 -23.98 3.26 12.37
N LYS A 235 -22.80 2.74 12.00
CA LYS A 235 -21.99 1.92 12.90
C LYS A 235 -21.37 2.74 14.03
N ILE A 236 -20.88 3.95 13.75
CA ILE A 236 -20.36 4.86 14.78
C ILE A 236 -21.46 5.27 15.76
N GLU A 237 -22.65 5.63 15.26
CA GLU A 237 -23.81 5.99 16.09
C GLU A 237 -24.24 4.81 16.97
N LEU A 238 -24.29 3.60 16.40
CA LEU A 238 -24.60 2.39 17.15
C LEU A 238 -23.55 2.13 18.24
N MET A 239 -22.25 2.19 17.90
CA MET A 239 -21.17 1.97 18.87
C MET A 239 -21.20 2.99 19.99
N TYR A 240 -21.52 4.25 19.69
CA TYR A 240 -21.71 5.29 20.69
C TYR A 240 -22.81 4.92 21.69
N VAL A 241 -24.00 4.51 21.21
CA VAL A 241 -25.12 4.13 22.09
C VAL A 241 -24.82 2.85 22.88
N THR A 242 -24.30 1.81 22.24
CA THR A 242 -24.10 0.50 22.89
C THR A 242 -22.92 0.44 23.84
N ASN A 243 -21.99 1.41 23.77
CA ASN A 243 -20.85 1.52 24.68
C ASN A 243 -21.07 2.61 25.74
N GLY A 244 -22.32 2.87 26.13
CA GLY A 244 -22.65 3.79 27.22
C GLY A 244 -22.35 5.26 26.88
N TYR A 245 -22.64 5.67 25.64
CA TYR A 245 -22.46 7.03 25.15
C TYR A 245 -20.99 7.50 25.19
N LYS A 246 -20.05 6.56 25.08
CA LYS A 246 -18.63 6.86 24.95
C LYS A 246 -18.30 7.19 23.50
N LYS A 247 -17.71 8.37 23.28
CA LYS A 247 -17.23 8.83 21.98
C LYS A 247 -16.21 7.83 21.41
N VAL A 248 -16.18 7.66 20.09
CA VAL A 248 -15.33 6.73 19.37
C VAL A 248 -13.92 7.30 19.18
N VAL A 249 -12.90 6.46 19.34
CA VAL A 249 -11.54 6.73 18.86
C VAL A 249 -11.39 6.13 17.47
N VAL A 250 -11.04 6.96 16.49
CA VAL A 250 -10.86 6.53 15.10
C VAL A 250 -9.38 6.41 14.82
N VAL A 251 -8.95 5.32 14.17
CA VAL A 251 -7.55 5.05 13.82
C VAL A 251 -7.46 4.87 12.30
N PRO A 252 -7.34 5.95 11.53
CA PRO A 252 -7.09 5.87 10.10
C PRO A 252 -5.61 5.62 9.79
N HIS A 253 -5.33 4.84 8.73
CA HIS A 253 -3.98 4.63 8.22
C HIS A 253 -3.84 5.15 6.78
N SER A 254 -2.73 5.83 6.48
CA SER A 254 -2.38 6.24 5.12
C SER A 254 -3.50 7.04 4.42
N MET A 255 -3.94 6.61 3.24
CA MET A 255 -5.10 7.18 2.53
C MET A 255 -6.38 7.19 3.37
N GLY A 256 -6.54 6.25 4.31
CA GLY A 256 -7.69 6.16 5.21
C GLY A 256 -7.91 7.45 6.02
N ALA A 257 -6.84 8.20 6.32
CA ALA A 257 -6.94 9.51 6.97
C ALA A 257 -7.65 10.55 6.08
N ILE A 258 -7.40 10.52 4.78
CA ILE A 258 -8.03 11.38 3.78
C ILE A 258 -9.49 10.95 3.55
N TYR A 259 -9.74 9.63 3.51
CA TYR A 259 -11.09 9.09 3.44
C TYR A 259 -11.94 9.52 4.64
N PHE A 260 -11.35 9.45 5.85
CA PHE A 260 -12.04 9.88 7.06
C PHE A 260 -12.25 11.40 7.13
N LEU A 261 -11.32 12.20 6.59
CA LEU A 261 -11.50 13.65 6.42
C LEU A 261 -12.71 13.96 5.53
N HIS A 262 -12.85 13.25 4.40
CA HIS A 262 -14.02 13.34 3.54
C HIS A 262 -15.30 12.91 4.28
N PHE A 263 -15.26 11.80 5.03
CA PHE A 263 -16.39 11.33 5.83
C PHE A 263 -16.87 12.37 6.84
N MET A 264 -15.96 13.06 7.55
CA MET A 264 -16.33 14.10 8.52
C MET A 264 -17.13 15.23 7.88
N LYS A 265 -16.81 15.62 6.64
CA LYS A 265 -17.60 16.63 5.91
C LYS A 265 -18.89 16.07 5.35
N TRP A 266 -18.83 14.87 4.79
CA TRP A 266 -20.00 14.19 4.28
C TRP A 266 -21.06 14.01 5.37
N VAL A 267 -20.68 13.59 6.58
CA VAL A 267 -21.65 13.34 7.67
C VAL A 267 -22.28 14.62 8.21
N GLU A 268 -21.55 15.74 8.23
CA GLU A 268 -22.10 17.05 8.63
C GLU A 268 -23.09 17.62 7.60
N THR A 269 -22.89 17.29 6.32
CA THR A 269 -23.64 17.87 5.19
C THR A 269 -25.06 17.28 5.12
N PRO A 270 -26.10 18.11 4.89
CA PRO A 270 -27.48 17.63 4.83
C PRO A 270 -27.75 16.74 3.60
N PRO A 271 -28.74 15.83 3.67
CA PRO A 271 -29.19 15.08 2.50
C PRO A 271 -29.78 16.03 1.43
N PRO A 272 -29.69 15.68 0.13
CA PRO A 272 -29.12 14.45 -0.43
C PRO A 272 -27.60 14.49 -0.65
N LYS A 273 -26.93 15.60 -0.31
CA LYS A 273 -25.49 15.79 -0.60
C LYS A 273 -24.57 15.09 0.40
N GLY A 274 -25.05 14.86 1.63
CA GLY A 274 -24.29 14.21 2.70
C GLY A 274 -25.16 13.35 3.61
N GLY A 275 -24.56 12.93 4.72
CA GLY A 275 -25.15 11.98 5.67
C GLY A 275 -26.16 12.56 6.64
N GLY A 276 -26.34 13.88 6.71
CA GLY A 276 -27.38 14.51 7.54
C GLY A 276 -27.22 14.33 9.06
N GLY A 277 -25.98 14.18 9.54
CA GLY A 277 -25.67 14.16 10.97
C GLY A 277 -25.67 15.54 11.62
N GLY A 278 -25.51 16.60 10.82
CA GLY A 278 -25.43 17.99 11.28
C GLY A 278 -24.04 18.39 11.80
N PRO A 279 -23.79 19.69 12.05
CA PRO A 279 -22.46 20.22 12.35
C PRO A 279 -21.89 19.79 13.71
N SER A 280 -22.73 19.32 14.63
CA SER A 280 -22.30 18.82 15.95
C SER A 280 -22.05 17.32 15.99
N TRP A 281 -22.22 16.61 14.85
CA TRP A 281 -22.11 15.16 14.82
C TRP A 281 -20.73 14.67 15.25
N CYS A 282 -19.67 15.28 14.72
CA CYS A 282 -18.28 14.93 15.07
C CYS A 282 -18.01 15.20 16.56
N ALA A 283 -18.42 16.36 17.07
CA ALA A 283 -18.28 16.73 18.48
C ALA A 283 -18.99 15.75 19.43
N LYS A 284 -20.15 15.23 19.01
CA LYS A 284 -20.95 14.28 19.79
C LYS A 284 -20.36 12.87 19.78
N HIS A 285 -19.85 12.39 18.65
CA HIS A 285 -19.52 10.98 18.48
C HIS A 285 -18.03 10.65 18.48
N ILE A 286 -17.14 11.61 18.22
CA ILE A 286 -15.70 11.34 18.05
C ILE A 286 -14.90 11.92 19.23
N LYS A 287 -14.05 11.07 19.85
CA LYS A 287 -13.12 11.45 20.93
C LYS A 287 -11.82 11.96 20.36
N ALA A 288 -11.21 11.14 19.50
CA ALA A 288 -9.88 11.38 18.95
C ALA A 288 -9.73 10.70 17.59
N ILE A 289 -8.89 11.28 16.74
CA ILE A 289 -8.48 10.72 15.45
C ILE A 289 -6.98 10.47 15.49
N MET A 290 -6.61 9.20 15.50
CA MET A 290 -5.23 8.70 15.57
C MET A 290 -4.72 8.38 14.16
N ASN A 291 -4.33 9.40 13.39
CA ASN A 291 -3.91 9.22 11.99
C ASN A 291 -2.51 8.60 11.92
N ILE A 292 -2.39 7.37 11.44
CA ILE A 292 -1.13 6.66 11.26
C ILE A 292 -0.61 6.87 9.83
N GLY A 293 0.59 7.43 9.68
CA GLY A 293 1.23 7.73 8.40
C GLY A 293 0.33 8.48 7.41
N PRO A 294 -0.38 9.56 7.79
CA PRO A 294 -1.39 10.14 6.92
C PRO A 294 -0.80 10.75 5.65
N ALA A 295 -1.37 10.44 4.49
CA ALA A 295 -0.96 11.04 3.20
C ALA A 295 -1.67 12.38 2.91
N PHE A 296 -1.80 13.26 3.91
CA PHE A 296 -2.66 14.46 3.81
C PHE A 296 -2.36 15.32 2.58
N LEU A 297 -1.08 15.61 2.31
CA LEU A 297 -0.68 16.40 1.16
C LEU A 297 -0.33 15.56 -0.08
N GLY A 298 -0.53 14.24 -0.01
CA GLY A 298 -0.21 13.30 -1.07
C GLY A 298 1.24 12.82 -1.07
N VAL A 299 1.56 11.93 -2.01
CA VAL A 299 2.87 11.29 -2.12
C VAL A 299 3.38 11.39 -3.56
N PRO A 300 4.64 11.82 -3.78
CA PRO A 300 5.25 11.80 -5.12
C PRO A 300 5.24 10.42 -5.77
N LYS A 301 5.29 9.36 -4.97
CA LYS A 301 5.18 7.97 -5.40
C LYS A 301 3.94 7.66 -6.24
N ALA A 302 2.80 8.28 -5.94
CA ALA A 302 1.58 8.12 -6.72
C ALA A 302 1.77 8.56 -8.19
N VAL A 303 2.64 9.54 -8.42
CA VAL A 303 3.00 10.01 -9.76
C VAL A 303 3.73 8.93 -10.54
N SER A 304 4.75 8.31 -9.95
CA SER A 304 5.51 7.23 -10.60
C SER A 304 4.64 6.02 -10.93
N ASN A 305 3.65 5.69 -10.08
CA ASN A 305 2.70 4.61 -10.32
C ASN A 305 1.83 4.87 -11.56
N ILE A 306 1.38 6.11 -11.77
CA ILE A 306 0.58 6.51 -12.95
C ILE A 306 1.46 6.63 -14.21
N PHE A 307 2.68 7.15 -14.04
CA PHE A 307 3.54 7.57 -15.15
C PHE A 307 4.37 6.43 -15.75
N SER A 308 4.93 5.55 -14.92
CA SER A 308 5.76 4.43 -15.38
C SER A 308 5.49 3.07 -14.73
N ALA A 309 4.62 2.99 -13.72
CA ALA A 309 4.37 1.77 -12.93
C ALA A 309 5.66 1.18 -12.32
N GLU A 310 6.65 2.03 -12.03
CA GLU A 310 7.96 1.65 -11.45
C GLU A 310 8.09 1.99 -9.95
N GLY A 311 7.04 2.50 -9.31
CA GLY A 311 7.08 2.84 -7.89
C GLY A 311 7.40 1.61 -7.02
N LYS A 312 8.05 1.82 -5.86
CA LYS A 312 8.41 0.72 -4.94
C LYS A 312 7.24 -0.16 -4.50
N ASP A 313 5.98 0.27 -4.59
CA ASP A 313 4.81 -0.59 -4.28
C ASP A 313 4.55 -1.63 -5.37
N VAL A 314 4.98 -1.38 -6.61
CA VAL A 314 5.01 -2.40 -7.66
C VAL A 314 6.13 -3.43 -7.38
N ALA A 315 7.07 -3.12 -6.47
CA ALA A 315 7.98 -4.12 -5.93
C ALA A 315 7.25 -5.17 -5.08
N TYR A 316 6.05 -4.91 -4.57
CA TYR A 316 5.19 -5.94 -3.95
C TYR A 316 4.70 -6.94 -5.00
N ILE A 317 4.25 -6.45 -6.15
CA ILE A 317 3.89 -7.28 -7.31
C ILE A 317 5.14 -8.03 -7.84
N ARG A 318 6.31 -7.36 -7.87
CA ARG A 318 7.62 -7.95 -8.22
C ARG A 318 8.09 -9.03 -7.26
N ALA A 319 7.94 -8.80 -5.95
CA ALA A 319 8.30 -9.74 -4.89
C ALA A 319 7.33 -10.93 -4.82
N MET A 320 6.08 -10.73 -5.24
CA MET A 320 5.12 -11.83 -5.38
C MET A 320 5.46 -12.72 -6.56
N ALA A 321 5.81 -12.15 -7.72
CA ALA A 321 6.10 -12.93 -8.93
C ALA A 321 7.54 -12.78 -9.42
N PRO A 322 8.54 -13.24 -8.62
CA PRO A 322 9.95 -13.09 -8.96
C PRO A 322 10.27 -13.75 -10.31
N GLY A 323 9.62 -14.86 -10.67
CA GLY A 323 9.88 -15.56 -11.94
C GLY A 323 9.18 -15.01 -13.20
N VAL A 324 8.15 -14.18 -13.06
CA VAL A 324 7.37 -13.67 -14.22
C VAL A 324 7.85 -12.28 -14.64
N LEU A 325 8.28 -11.47 -13.66
CA LEU A 325 8.62 -10.06 -13.86
C LEU A 325 10.12 -9.82 -14.11
N ASP A 326 10.99 -10.78 -13.77
CA ASP A 326 12.44 -10.73 -14.04
C ASP A 326 12.82 -11.21 -15.45
N SER A 327 11.86 -11.71 -16.23
CA SER A 327 12.12 -11.97 -17.65
C SER A 327 11.97 -10.67 -18.44
N GLU A 328 13.05 -10.21 -19.08
CA GLU A 328 13.08 -9.02 -19.94
C GLU A 328 12.04 -9.05 -21.09
N PHE A 329 11.42 -10.21 -21.32
CA PHE A 329 10.46 -10.46 -22.39
C PHE A 329 8.98 -10.46 -21.94
N LEU A 330 8.62 -11.04 -20.77
CA LEU A 330 7.23 -11.04 -20.26
C LEU A 330 6.95 -9.86 -19.31
N GLY A 331 7.97 -9.33 -18.63
CA GLY A 331 7.80 -8.26 -17.63
C GLY A 331 7.19 -6.98 -18.22
N LEU A 332 7.65 -6.56 -19.41
CA LEU A 332 7.23 -5.29 -20.03
C LEU A 332 5.76 -5.24 -20.43
N GLN A 333 5.18 -6.36 -20.91
CA GLN A 333 3.76 -6.43 -21.27
C GLN A 333 2.87 -6.44 -20.03
N THR A 334 3.31 -7.05 -18.93
CA THR A 334 2.55 -7.04 -17.66
C THR A 334 2.55 -5.66 -17.01
N PHE A 335 3.66 -4.91 -17.04
CA PHE A 335 3.71 -3.54 -16.50
C PHE A 335 2.74 -2.58 -17.21
N GLU A 336 2.53 -2.76 -18.52
CA GLU A 336 1.53 -1.98 -19.26
C GLU A 336 0.11 -2.21 -18.73
N HIS A 337 -0.28 -3.47 -18.52
CA HIS A 337 -1.60 -3.81 -18.00
C HIS A 337 -1.77 -3.36 -16.55
N VAL A 338 -0.69 -3.44 -15.74
CA VAL A 338 -0.66 -2.91 -14.37
C VAL A 338 -0.85 -1.39 -14.39
N MET A 339 -0.13 -0.66 -15.24
CA MET A 339 -0.30 0.78 -15.39
C MET A 339 -1.74 1.15 -15.76
N ARG A 340 -2.34 0.43 -16.73
CA ARG A 340 -3.73 0.64 -17.14
C ARG A 340 -4.68 0.43 -15.95
N ALA A 341 -4.54 -0.66 -15.22
CA ALA A 341 -5.35 -0.91 -14.03
C ALA A 341 -5.17 0.19 -12.97
N CYS A 342 -3.93 0.60 -12.67
CA CYS A 342 -3.66 1.68 -11.73
C CYS A 342 -4.29 3.02 -12.16
N ARG A 343 -4.31 3.34 -13.45
CA ARG A 343 -4.98 4.54 -13.98
C ARG A 343 -6.51 4.49 -13.87
N THR A 344 -7.09 3.30 -13.67
CA THR A 344 -8.52 3.18 -13.35
C THR A 344 -8.82 3.41 -11.87
N TRP A 345 -7.82 3.28 -10.98
CA TRP A 345 -8.00 3.42 -9.54
C TRP A 345 -7.94 4.89 -9.10
N ASP A 346 -9.11 5.51 -9.00
CA ASP A 346 -9.28 6.91 -8.59
C ASP A 346 -8.67 7.24 -7.22
N SER A 347 -8.53 6.23 -6.36
CA SER A 347 -7.85 6.37 -5.08
C SER A 347 -6.38 6.76 -5.17
N ILE A 348 -5.66 6.36 -6.24
CA ILE A 348 -4.28 6.82 -6.48
C ILE A 348 -4.27 8.33 -6.73
N VAL A 349 -5.28 8.84 -7.44
CA VAL A 349 -5.41 10.28 -7.71
C VAL A 349 -5.68 11.05 -6.40
N SER A 350 -6.41 10.46 -5.45
CA SER A 350 -6.67 11.09 -4.14
C SER A 350 -5.39 11.38 -3.32
N ILE A 351 -4.30 10.67 -3.59
CA ILE A 351 -3.01 10.82 -2.91
C ILE A 351 -1.94 11.48 -3.80
N LEU A 352 -2.31 12.11 -4.91
CA LEU A 352 -1.38 12.99 -5.63
C LEU A 352 -1.01 14.23 -4.78
N PRO A 353 0.18 14.82 -5.04
CA PRO A 353 0.63 16.05 -4.38
C PRO A 353 -0.44 17.16 -4.41
N LYS A 354 -0.79 17.69 -3.23
CA LYS A 354 -1.74 18.78 -3.03
C LYS A 354 -1.03 20.07 -2.66
N GLY A 355 -1.60 21.19 -3.09
CA GLY A 355 -1.13 22.54 -2.78
C GLY A 355 -0.05 23.09 -3.73
N GLY A 356 0.23 22.38 -4.84
CA GLY A 356 1.11 22.84 -5.90
C GLY A 356 2.48 23.30 -5.39
N ASP A 357 3.02 24.33 -6.06
CA ASP A 357 4.37 24.83 -5.80
C ASP A 357 4.52 25.51 -4.43
N ALA A 358 3.42 25.98 -3.83
CA ALA A 358 3.43 26.60 -2.51
C ALA A 358 3.78 25.58 -1.40
N ILE A 359 3.33 24.33 -1.57
CA ILE A 359 3.60 23.24 -0.62
C ILE A 359 4.84 22.45 -1.02
N TRP A 360 4.95 22.04 -2.28
CA TRP A 360 5.96 21.08 -2.73
C TRP A 360 7.21 21.74 -3.31
N GLY A 361 7.23 23.07 -3.42
CA GLY A 361 8.33 23.80 -4.04
C GLY A 361 8.18 23.97 -5.54
N ASN A 362 9.01 24.85 -6.09
CA ASN A 362 9.06 25.19 -7.51
C ASN A 362 10.36 24.67 -8.14
N LEU A 363 10.74 25.18 -9.31
CA LEU A 363 11.93 24.71 -10.03
C LEU A 363 13.26 24.96 -9.28
N ASP A 364 13.32 25.91 -8.35
CA ASP A 364 14.57 26.33 -7.70
C ASP A 364 14.55 26.19 -6.18
N TRP A 365 13.37 26.03 -5.59
CA TRP A 365 13.19 26.04 -4.14
C TRP A 365 12.29 24.91 -3.67
N SER A 366 12.59 24.36 -2.50
CA SER A 366 11.69 23.47 -1.76
C SER A 366 11.75 23.70 -0.25
N PRO A 367 10.67 23.39 0.50
CA PRO A 367 10.68 23.49 1.97
C PRO A 367 11.79 22.67 2.63
N GLU A 368 12.18 21.56 2.01
CA GLU A 368 13.20 20.62 2.49
C GLU A 368 14.65 21.08 2.23
N ASP A 369 14.87 22.23 1.57
CA ASP A 369 16.22 22.70 1.20
C ASP A 369 17.17 22.79 2.41
N GLY A 370 18.40 22.27 2.27
CA GLY A 370 19.37 22.22 3.38
C GLY A 370 19.17 21.05 4.33
N GLN A 371 18.25 20.12 4.04
CA GLN A 371 18.23 18.80 4.67
C GLN A 371 19.44 17.98 4.22
N SER A 372 20.22 17.47 5.17
CA SER A 372 21.38 16.62 4.88
C SER A 372 20.97 15.16 4.71
N CYS A 373 21.40 14.57 3.59
CA CYS A 373 21.22 13.16 3.25
C CYS A 373 22.01 12.20 4.17
N ASP A 374 23.01 12.71 4.90
CA ASP A 374 23.90 11.90 5.75
C ASP A 374 23.22 11.37 7.03
N ARG A 375 22.05 11.91 7.41
CA ARG A 375 21.25 11.34 8.50
C ARG A 375 20.79 9.90 8.20
N ALA A 376 20.67 9.51 6.92
CA ALA A 376 20.39 8.13 6.52
C ALA A 376 21.59 7.17 6.69
N LYS A 377 22.84 7.69 6.80
CA LYS A 377 24.05 6.86 7.00
C LYS A 377 24.37 6.59 8.47
N LYS A 378 24.04 7.51 9.39
CA LYS A 378 24.40 7.35 10.81
C LYS A 378 23.67 6.23 11.56
N GLY A 379 22.63 5.65 10.98
CA GLY A 379 21.97 4.45 11.51
C GLY A 379 22.54 3.11 11.01
N TYR A 380 23.44 3.11 10.02
CA TYR A 380 23.86 1.88 9.34
C TYR A 380 25.23 1.32 9.77
N LEU A 381 25.96 1.99 10.67
CA LEU A 381 27.36 1.63 11.00
C LEU A 381 27.72 1.65 12.49
N GLN A 382 26.74 1.62 13.41
CA GLN A 382 27.01 1.44 14.84
C GLN A 382 26.52 0.08 15.34
N SER A 383 27.13 -0.99 14.82
CA SER A 383 27.18 -2.28 15.51
C SER A 383 28.26 -3.18 14.91
N THR A 384 29.53 -2.83 15.11
CA THR A 384 30.61 -3.81 15.29
C THR A 384 31.82 -3.13 15.93
N SER A 385 32.01 -3.46 17.21
CA SER A 385 33.28 -3.53 17.96
C SER A 385 34.08 -2.25 18.25
N GLY A 386 34.25 -1.99 19.56
CA GLY A 386 35.17 -0.98 20.09
C GLY A 386 36.64 -1.40 20.01
N ASP A 387 37.52 -0.42 19.84
CA ASP A 387 38.40 0.08 20.92
C ASP A 387 39.29 1.23 20.41
N ASN A 388 39.45 2.25 21.27
CA ASN A 388 40.57 3.18 21.44
C ASN A 388 41.22 3.88 20.22
N ASN A 389 40.93 5.17 20.04
CA ASN A 389 41.80 6.29 20.45
C ASN A 389 41.29 7.62 19.90
N PHE A 390 40.93 8.53 20.80
CA PHE A 390 40.71 9.94 20.48
C PHE A 390 42.03 10.58 20.04
N SER A 391 42.17 10.83 18.74
CA SER A 391 43.05 11.89 18.25
C SER A 391 42.20 12.90 17.49
N HIS A 392 42.05 14.08 18.11
CA HIS A 392 41.56 15.27 17.44
C HIS A 392 42.56 15.62 16.33
N ASN A 393 42.17 15.43 15.07
CA ASN A 393 42.85 16.09 13.97
C ASN A 393 41.81 16.92 13.23
N ASP A 394 41.75 18.19 13.64
CA ASP A 394 41.00 19.25 13.00
C ASP A 394 41.74 19.60 11.70
N GLY A 395 41.33 18.99 10.60
CA GLY A 395 41.98 19.09 9.30
C GLY A 395 40.99 19.41 8.20
N ASN A 396 40.89 20.70 7.86
CA ASN A 396 40.35 21.24 6.60
C ASN A 396 39.03 20.63 6.08
N ARG A 397 37.90 21.07 6.65
CA ARG A 397 36.64 21.10 5.90
C ARG A 397 36.74 22.18 4.82
N ILE A 398 37.20 21.78 3.63
CA ILE A 398 36.95 22.54 2.42
C ILE A 398 35.43 22.73 2.33
N PHE A 399 34.97 23.98 2.48
CA PHE A 399 33.59 24.39 2.23
C PHE A 399 33.28 24.20 0.74
N GLN A 400 33.02 22.96 0.31
CA GLN A 400 32.32 22.73 -0.94
C GLN A 400 30.86 23.09 -0.69
N VAL A 401 30.45 24.27 -1.17
CA VAL A 401 29.05 24.64 -1.32
C VAL A 401 28.45 23.66 -2.32
N LYS A 402 27.93 22.52 -1.84
CA LYS A 402 27.13 21.62 -2.67
C LYS A 402 25.87 22.39 -3.07
N GLU A 403 25.63 22.51 -4.37
CA GLU A 403 24.40 23.12 -4.86
C GLU A 403 23.19 22.42 -4.22
N PRO A 404 22.17 23.19 -3.77
CA PRO A 404 21.02 22.63 -3.11
C PRO A 404 20.24 21.71 -4.05
N VAL A 405 19.83 20.56 -3.52
CA VAL A 405 19.01 19.58 -4.26
C VAL A 405 17.65 20.19 -4.57
N LYS A 406 17.22 20.12 -5.83
CA LYS A 406 16.00 20.80 -6.32
C LYS A 406 14.77 19.90 -6.20
N TYR A 407 14.33 19.64 -4.97
CA TYR A 407 13.22 18.72 -4.71
C TYR A 407 11.87 19.19 -5.26
N GLY A 408 11.68 20.49 -5.52
CA GLY A 408 10.43 21.01 -6.10
C GLY A 408 10.15 20.53 -7.52
N ARG A 409 11.16 19.97 -8.21
CA ARG A 409 11.01 19.26 -9.50
C ARG A 409 10.57 17.83 -9.24
N ILE A 410 9.26 17.58 -9.18
CA ILE A 410 8.69 16.23 -8.96
C ILE A 410 9.16 15.24 -10.05
N ILE A 411 9.19 15.69 -11.31
CA ILE A 411 9.76 14.93 -12.44
C ILE A 411 10.82 15.79 -13.11
N SER A 412 11.97 15.21 -13.44
CA SER A 412 13.00 15.81 -14.30
C SER A 412 13.40 14.83 -15.40
N PHE A 413 13.56 15.28 -16.65
CA PHE A 413 14.02 14.45 -17.75
C PHE A 413 15.53 14.60 -17.95
N GLY A 414 16.28 13.59 -17.50
CA GLY A 414 17.74 13.55 -17.49
C GLY A 414 18.37 14.16 -16.23
N LYS A 415 19.54 13.63 -15.84
CA LYS A 415 20.28 14.04 -14.63
C LYS A 415 20.74 15.50 -14.68
N GLU A 416 21.17 16.00 -15.84
CA GLU A 416 21.54 17.40 -15.98
C GLU A 416 20.36 18.32 -15.68
N SER A 417 19.18 18.01 -16.21
CA SER A 417 17.95 18.76 -15.98
C SER A 417 17.49 18.77 -14.53
N SER A 418 17.87 17.79 -13.71
CA SER A 418 17.56 17.81 -12.27
C SER A 418 18.49 18.74 -11.48
N GLN A 419 19.63 19.12 -12.06
CA GLN A 419 20.67 19.94 -11.42
C GLN A 419 20.72 21.37 -11.96
N LEU A 420 20.50 21.59 -13.27
CA LEU A 420 20.60 22.90 -13.94
C LEU A 420 19.74 24.00 -13.30
N SER A 421 20.17 25.25 -13.35
CA SER A 421 19.38 26.42 -12.91
C SER A 421 18.07 26.54 -13.72
N SER A 422 16.97 27.00 -13.13
CA SER A 422 15.71 27.19 -13.88
C SER A 422 15.86 28.15 -15.06
N SER A 423 16.78 29.12 -14.97
CA SER A 423 17.11 30.04 -16.07
C SER A 423 17.64 29.34 -17.33
N GLN A 424 18.16 28.12 -17.18
CA GLN A 424 18.71 27.29 -18.25
C GLN A 424 17.71 26.23 -18.74
N LEU A 425 16.53 26.16 -18.12
CA LEU A 425 15.49 25.21 -18.51
C LEU A 425 14.50 25.86 -19.50
N PRO A 426 14.05 25.12 -20.53
CA PRO A 426 12.97 25.57 -21.40
C PRO A 426 11.70 25.87 -20.59
N ARG A 427 11.02 26.96 -20.91
CA ARG A 427 9.66 27.26 -20.40
C ARG A 427 8.67 26.99 -21.51
N LEU A 428 8.15 25.76 -21.59
CA LEU A 428 7.08 25.42 -22.50
C LEU A 428 5.76 25.45 -21.73
N ASP A 429 4.79 26.24 -22.19
CA ASP A 429 3.42 26.15 -21.65
C ASP A 429 2.75 24.89 -22.23
N LEU A 430 2.47 23.93 -21.35
CA LEU A 430 1.83 22.68 -21.75
C LEU A 430 0.39 22.90 -22.23
N LYS A 431 -0.27 24.00 -21.83
CA LYS A 431 -1.64 24.32 -22.28
C LYS A 431 -1.71 24.62 -23.77
N ASP A 432 -0.65 25.21 -24.33
CA ASP A 432 -0.53 25.45 -25.77
C ASP A 432 -0.32 24.15 -26.57
N LEU A 433 0.11 23.07 -25.91
CA LEU A 433 0.31 21.75 -26.52
C LEU A 433 -1.01 20.99 -26.71
N ILE A 434 -1.93 21.10 -25.74
CA ILE A 434 -3.25 20.45 -25.79
C ILE A 434 -4.06 20.94 -27.00
N HIS A 435 -3.92 22.23 -27.37
CA HIS A 435 -4.62 22.82 -28.50
C HIS A 435 -3.99 22.54 -29.88
N LYS A 436 -2.71 22.16 -29.96
CA LYS A 436 -2.01 21.93 -31.24
C LYS A 436 -2.09 20.49 -31.75
N ASP A 437 -2.17 19.51 -30.86
CA ASP A 437 -2.18 18.09 -31.26
C ASP A 437 -3.55 17.63 -31.80
N SER A 438 -4.63 18.42 -31.64
CA SER A 438 -5.91 18.14 -32.31
C SER A 438 -5.88 18.36 -33.84
N ALA A 439 -4.75 18.82 -34.41
CA ALA A 439 -4.64 19.26 -35.80
C ALA A 439 -3.69 18.44 -36.69
N THR A 440 -2.98 17.43 -36.17
CA THR A 440 -1.99 16.67 -36.97
C THR A 440 -2.06 15.16 -36.78
N ASN A 441 -2.83 14.48 -37.64
CA ASN A 441 -2.79 13.03 -37.82
C ASN A 441 -1.57 12.63 -38.66
N SER A 442 -0.38 12.48 -38.05
CA SER A 442 0.76 11.86 -38.73
C SER A 442 0.69 10.34 -38.60
N LYS A 443 0.40 9.64 -39.70
CA LYS A 443 0.50 8.17 -39.78
C LYS A 443 1.97 7.73 -39.64
N SER A 444 2.42 7.41 -38.42
CA SER A 444 3.68 6.70 -38.19
C SER A 444 3.53 5.20 -38.47
N SER A 445 4.60 4.54 -38.92
CA SER A 445 4.58 3.11 -39.30
C SER A 445 4.48 2.14 -38.11
N CYS A 446 4.76 2.59 -36.88
CA CYS A 446 4.17 1.99 -35.68
C CYS A 446 2.79 2.66 -35.51
N GLY A 447 1.69 1.90 -35.52
CA GLY A 447 0.42 2.39 -34.99
C GLY A 447 0.65 3.02 -33.61
N GLY A 448 0.03 4.18 -33.37
CA GLY A 448 0.39 5.15 -32.32
C GLY A 448 0.76 4.59 -30.94
N VAL A 449 1.63 5.31 -30.24
CA VAL A 449 2.02 4.96 -28.86
C VAL A 449 0.78 5.10 -27.96
N TRP A 450 0.52 4.04 -27.19
CA TRP A 450 -0.65 3.94 -26.33
C TRP A 450 -0.55 4.92 -25.15
N THR A 451 -1.50 5.85 -25.07
CA THR A 451 -2.21 6.16 -23.81
C THR A 451 -3.64 5.66 -23.95
N GLU A 452 -4.49 5.78 -22.92
CA GLU A 452 -5.73 5.01 -22.69
C GLU A 452 -6.63 4.74 -23.92
N TYR A 453 -6.58 5.52 -25.00
CA TYR A 453 -7.31 5.26 -26.26
C TYR A 453 -6.53 5.47 -27.58
N GLY A 454 -5.18 5.62 -27.57
CA GLY A 454 -4.41 6.08 -28.75
C GLY A 454 -4.74 7.56 -29.07
N GLU A 455 -3.86 8.45 -29.49
CA GLU A 455 -2.56 8.39 -30.13
C GLU A 455 -1.71 9.49 -29.47
N VAL A 456 -0.85 9.18 -28.51
CA VAL A 456 0.21 10.15 -28.19
C VAL A 456 1.26 9.98 -29.28
N SER A 457 1.35 10.97 -30.16
CA SER A 457 2.31 10.93 -31.26
C SER A 457 3.74 10.85 -30.72
N SER A 458 4.69 10.33 -31.50
CA SER A 458 6.11 10.38 -31.14
C SER A 458 6.60 11.81 -30.88
N GLU A 459 6.00 12.78 -31.57
CA GLU A 459 6.23 14.21 -31.38
C GLU A 459 5.71 14.72 -30.02
N SER A 460 4.52 14.27 -29.62
CA SER A 460 3.92 14.55 -28.31
C SER A 460 4.81 14.03 -27.15
N ILE A 461 5.38 12.83 -27.29
CA ILE A 461 6.33 12.25 -26.33
C ILE A 461 7.60 13.09 -26.25
N ARG A 462 8.13 13.50 -27.41
CA ARG A 462 9.33 14.34 -27.49
C ARG A 462 9.11 15.67 -26.77
N ARG A 463 7.98 16.34 -26.98
CA ARG A 463 7.66 17.63 -26.34
C ARG A 463 7.56 17.54 -24.82
N VAL A 464 7.06 16.43 -24.27
CA VAL A 464 7.08 16.18 -22.81
C VAL A 464 8.53 16.17 -22.28
N THR A 465 9.45 15.54 -23.01
CA THR A 465 10.88 15.53 -22.63
C THR A 465 11.57 16.88 -22.84
N GLU A 466 11.07 17.74 -23.74
CA GLU A 466 11.61 19.07 -24.02
C GLU A 466 11.29 20.08 -22.90
N ASN A 467 10.22 19.90 -22.13
CA ASN A 467 9.93 20.76 -20.98
C ASN A 467 10.88 20.51 -19.78
N LYS A 468 11.70 19.45 -19.85
CA LYS A 468 12.81 19.08 -18.94
C LYS A 468 12.48 18.86 -17.45
N ALA A 469 11.55 19.59 -16.84
CA ALA A 469 11.18 19.45 -15.44
C ALA A 469 9.71 19.84 -15.18
N TYR A 470 9.07 19.15 -14.25
CA TYR A 470 7.69 19.37 -13.83
C TYR A 470 7.62 19.50 -12.31
N THR A 471 6.98 20.57 -11.85
CA THR A 471 6.67 20.85 -10.45
C THR A 471 5.34 20.21 -10.05
N ALA A 472 4.96 20.29 -8.77
CA ALA A 472 3.65 19.79 -8.33
C ALA A 472 2.48 20.52 -9.00
N GLN A 473 2.63 21.79 -9.38
CA GLN A 473 1.61 22.53 -10.12
C GLN A 473 1.48 22.03 -11.57
N THR A 474 2.59 22.00 -12.31
CA THR A 474 2.62 21.65 -13.74
C THR A 474 2.44 20.15 -14.01
N LEU A 475 2.61 19.32 -12.98
CA LEU A 475 2.37 17.90 -13.03
C LEU A 475 0.93 17.54 -13.44
N PHE A 476 -0.07 18.29 -12.99
CA PHE A 476 -1.45 17.98 -13.35
C PHE A 476 -1.73 18.24 -14.83
N ASP A 477 -1.09 19.25 -15.43
CA ASP A 477 -1.16 19.47 -16.88
C ASP A 477 -0.49 18.32 -17.63
N LEU A 478 0.65 17.81 -17.14
CA LEU A 478 1.28 16.62 -17.68
C LEU A 478 0.37 15.40 -17.58
N LEU A 479 -0.30 15.18 -16.45
CA LEU A 479 -1.23 14.07 -16.26
C LEU A 479 -2.47 14.17 -17.16
N ARG A 480 -3.04 15.37 -17.33
CA ARG A 480 -4.12 15.61 -18.29
C ARG A 480 -3.71 15.26 -19.72
N PHE A 481 -2.43 15.46 -20.04
CA PHE A 481 -1.87 15.09 -21.33
C PHE A 481 -1.65 13.57 -21.48
N VAL A 482 -1.03 12.91 -20.49
CA VAL A 482 -0.66 11.48 -20.61
C VAL A 482 -1.76 10.48 -20.22
N ALA A 483 -2.78 10.94 -19.49
CA ALA A 483 -3.89 10.12 -19.01
C ALA A 483 -5.19 10.97 -18.92
N PRO A 484 -5.69 11.49 -20.06
CA PRO A 484 -6.79 12.46 -20.07
C PRO A 484 -8.08 11.91 -19.48
N LYS A 485 -8.45 10.65 -19.74
CA LYS A 485 -9.71 10.09 -19.24
C LYS A 485 -9.66 9.81 -17.74
N MET A 486 -8.56 9.25 -17.24
CA MET A 486 -8.29 9.18 -15.80
C MET A 486 -8.44 10.56 -15.14
N MET A 487 -7.80 11.60 -15.69
CA MET A 487 -7.88 12.93 -15.11
C MET A 487 -9.29 13.53 -15.18
N GLN A 488 -9.97 13.41 -16.32
CA GLN A 488 -11.36 13.88 -16.47
C GLN A 488 -12.29 13.25 -15.44
N ARG A 489 -12.17 11.93 -15.23
CA ARG A 489 -12.95 11.19 -14.23
C ARG A 489 -12.57 11.62 -12.81
N ALA A 490 -11.28 11.64 -12.48
CA ALA A 490 -10.82 11.90 -11.13
C ALA A 490 -11.04 13.36 -10.68
N GLU A 491 -10.95 14.34 -11.59
CA GLU A 491 -11.17 15.77 -11.29
C GLU A 491 -12.65 16.12 -10.97
N ALA A 492 -13.58 15.22 -11.30
CA ALA A 492 -14.96 15.29 -10.84
C ALA A 492 -15.08 14.99 -9.32
N HIS A 493 -14.14 14.20 -8.78
CA HIS A 493 -14.17 13.69 -7.41
C HIS A 493 -13.10 14.24 -6.48
N PHE A 494 -12.03 14.81 -7.02
CA PHE A 494 -10.89 15.28 -6.23
C PHE A 494 -10.41 16.66 -6.68
N SER A 495 -9.85 17.37 -5.72
CA SER A 495 -9.11 18.60 -5.94
C SER A 495 -7.77 18.55 -5.20
N HIS A 496 -6.79 19.28 -5.74
CA HIS A 496 -5.41 19.28 -5.26
C HIS A 496 -4.88 20.70 -5.05
N GLY A 497 -5.76 21.68 -5.04
CA GLY A 497 -5.43 23.09 -4.92
C GLY A 497 -5.27 23.55 -3.47
N ILE A 498 -5.31 24.87 -3.31
CA ILE A 498 -5.38 25.58 -2.04
C ILE A 498 -6.59 26.49 -2.12
N ALA A 499 -7.39 26.54 -1.07
CA ALA A 499 -8.50 27.49 -1.04
C ALA A 499 -8.00 28.91 -0.82
N ASP A 500 -8.45 29.87 -1.63
CA ASP A 500 -8.25 31.29 -1.34
C ASP A 500 -9.13 31.71 -0.16
N ASN A 501 -10.42 31.38 -0.24
CA ASN A 501 -11.41 31.62 0.80
C ASN A 501 -12.24 30.35 1.07
N LEU A 502 -12.02 29.71 2.23
CA LEU A 502 -12.75 28.50 2.62
C LEU A 502 -14.26 28.70 2.86
N ASP A 503 -14.75 29.94 2.91
CA ASP A 503 -16.18 30.27 3.00
C ASP A 503 -16.87 30.37 1.64
N ASP A 504 -16.13 30.21 0.53
CA ASP A 504 -16.72 30.15 -0.81
C ASP A 504 -17.68 28.94 -0.92
N PRO A 505 -18.94 29.13 -1.35
CA PRO A 505 -19.93 28.05 -1.50
C PRO A 505 -19.47 26.89 -2.38
N LYS A 506 -18.49 27.08 -3.28
CA LYS A 506 -17.95 25.99 -4.11
C LYS A 506 -17.35 24.85 -3.27
N TYR A 507 -16.77 25.16 -2.10
CA TYR A 507 -16.17 24.16 -1.20
C TYR A 507 -17.22 23.28 -0.49
N ALA A 508 -18.51 23.58 -0.65
CA ALA A 508 -19.58 22.67 -0.26
C ALA A 508 -19.71 21.45 -1.19
N HIS A 509 -19.00 21.41 -2.32
CA HIS A 509 -18.99 20.26 -3.22
C HIS A 509 -18.04 19.15 -2.71
N TYR A 510 -18.46 17.89 -2.80
CA TYR A 510 -17.73 16.74 -2.24
C TYR A 510 -16.29 16.55 -2.77
N LYS A 511 -16.01 17.10 -3.95
CA LYS A 511 -14.67 17.06 -4.57
C LYS A 511 -13.57 17.68 -3.72
N TYR A 512 -13.93 18.63 -2.85
CA TYR A 512 -12.99 19.38 -2.02
C TYR A 512 -12.80 18.77 -0.63
N TRP A 513 -13.72 17.91 -0.18
CA TRP A 513 -13.77 17.46 1.21
C TRP A 513 -12.61 16.57 1.65
N SER A 514 -11.93 15.95 0.70
CA SER A 514 -10.74 15.12 0.92
C SER A 514 -9.44 15.95 0.93
N ASN A 515 -9.46 17.20 0.48
CA ASN A 515 -8.27 18.04 0.46
C ASN A 515 -8.20 18.88 1.76
N PRO A 516 -7.23 18.64 2.66
CA PRO A 516 -7.09 19.39 3.91
C PRO A 516 -6.74 20.87 3.71
N LEU A 517 -6.34 21.28 2.50
CA LEU A 517 -6.08 22.68 2.12
C LEU A 517 -7.31 23.39 1.52
N GLU A 518 -8.43 22.67 1.36
CA GLU A 518 -9.68 23.20 0.78
C GLU A 518 -10.92 22.86 1.63
N THR A 519 -10.71 22.33 2.85
CA THR A 519 -11.78 22.02 3.79
C THR A 519 -11.44 22.48 5.20
N LYS A 520 -12.47 22.82 5.97
CA LYS A 520 -12.36 23.19 7.39
C LYS A 520 -12.52 21.94 8.26
N LEU A 521 -11.81 21.84 9.38
CA LEU A 521 -12.13 20.84 10.40
C LEU A 521 -13.54 21.08 10.98
N PRO A 522 -14.19 20.03 11.51
CA PRO A 522 -15.52 20.14 12.13
C PRO A 522 -15.49 21.04 13.36
N VAL A 523 -16.66 21.55 13.79
CA VAL A 523 -16.78 22.32 15.02
C VAL A 523 -16.84 21.36 16.22
N ALA A 524 -15.67 20.95 16.71
CA ALA A 524 -15.55 19.92 17.74
C ALA A 524 -14.38 20.22 18.71
N PRO A 525 -14.47 21.25 19.58
CA PRO A 525 -13.33 21.70 20.40
C PRO A 525 -12.78 20.64 21.37
N ASP A 526 -13.61 19.71 21.84
CA ASP A 526 -13.19 18.62 22.76
C ASP A 526 -12.59 17.40 22.03
N MET A 527 -12.62 17.39 20.69
CA MET A 527 -12.00 16.34 19.89
C MET A 527 -10.49 16.58 19.81
N GLU A 528 -9.72 15.51 19.67
CA GLU A 528 -8.27 15.57 19.48
C GLU A 528 -7.87 14.94 18.14
N ILE A 529 -6.83 15.49 17.52
CA ILE A 529 -6.25 14.96 16.28
C ILE A 529 -4.77 14.67 16.50
N TYR A 530 -4.35 13.46 16.15
CA TYR A 530 -2.97 13.04 16.24
C TYR A 530 -2.45 12.69 14.84
N CYS A 531 -1.25 13.18 14.51
CA CYS A 531 -0.47 12.73 13.37
C CYS A 531 0.67 11.83 13.89
N LEU A 532 0.53 10.53 13.67
CA LEU A 532 1.43 9.48 14.15
C LEU A 532 2.21 8.92 12.94
N TYR A 533 3.51 9.17 12.82
CA TYR A 533 4.25 8.71 11.63
C TYR A 533 5.72 8.42 11.90
N GLY A 534 6.30 7.58 11.04
CA GLY A 534 7.69 7.20 11.14
C GLY A 534 8.62 8.25 10.57
N VAL A 535 9.84 8.29 11.09
CA VAL A 535 10.91 9.20 10.66
C VAL A 535 12.27 8.50 10.69
N GLY A 536 13.23 9.06 9.97
CA GLY A 536 14.57 8.52 9.79
C GLY A 536 14.70 7.53 8.64
N ILE A 537 13.69 7.41 7.77
CA ILE A 537 13.72 6.51 6.60
C ILE A 537 13.77 7.34 5.33
N ALA A 538 14.56 6.87 4.36
CA ALA A 538 14.64 7.48 3.04
C ALA A 538 13.34 7.26 2.25
N THR A 539 12.57 8.33 2.06
CA THR A 539 11.28 8.34 1.37
C THR A 539 11.35 9.09 0.05
N GLU A 540 10.66 8.58 -0.97
CA GLU A 540 10.71 9.12 -2.34
C GLU A 540 10.11 10.52 -2.42
N ARG A 541 10.84 11.44 -3.06
CA ARG A 541 10.46 12.86 -3.16
C ARG A 541 10.32 13.37 -4.59
N SER A 542 11.18 12.92 -5.49
CA SER A 542 11.14 13.26 -6.91
C SER A 542 11.94 12.27 -7.75
N TYR A 543 11.73 12.33 -9.07
CA TYR A 543 12.20 11.32 -10.02
C TYR A 543 12.93 11.94 -11.20
N VAL A 544 14.04 11.30 -11.58
CA VAL A 544 14.75 11.54 -12.83
C VAL A 544 14.31 10.49 -13.83
N TYR A 545 13.69 10.92 -14.92
CA TYR A 545 13.16 10.09 -15.98
C TYR A 545 14.03 10.17 -17.25
N LYS A 546 13.95 9.12 -18.05
CA LYS A 546 14.45 9.08 -19.43
C LYS A 546 13.41 8.45 -20.35
N MET A 547 13.55 8.73 -21.64
CA MET A 547 12.72 8.11 -22.66
C MET A 547 13.05 6.61 -22.79
N SER A 548 12.02 5.80 -22.97
CA SER A 548 12.19 4.38 -23.29
C SER A 548 12.77 4.21 -24.72
N PRO A 549 13.59 3.18 -24.99
CA PRO A 549 14.15 2.96 -26.32
C PRO A 549 13.04 2.73 -27.36
N PRO A 550 13.13 3.30 -28.58
CA PRO A 550 12.07 3.23 -29.59
C PRO A 550 11.87 1.83 -30.21
N ASN A 551 12.72 0.85 -29.85
CA ASN A 551 12.85 -0.43 -30.56
C ASN A 551 11.69 -1.42 -30.32
N LYS A 552 10.63 -1.05 -29.58
CA LYS A 552 9.43 -1.88 -29.39
C LYS A 552 8.18 -1.01 -29.53
N CYS A 553 7.40 -1.17 -30.62
CA CYS A 553 6.05 -0.61 -30.69
C CYS A 553 5.23 -1.14 -29.49
N LYS A 554 4.39 -0.31 -28.86
CA LYS A 554 3.59 -0.63 -27.66
C LYS A 554 4.41 -0.80 -26.37
N SER A 555 5.08 0.25 -25.91
CA SER A 555 5.79 0.27 -24.63
C SER A 555 5.51 1.55 -23.85
N ILE A 556 5.68 1.49 -22.52
CA ILE A 556 5.59 2.67 -21.64
C ILE A 556 6.63 3.70 -22.09
N PRO A 557 6.24 4.95 -22.43
CA PRO A 557 7.12 5.91 -23.09
C PRO A 557 8.26 6.43 -22.21
N PHE A 558 8.08 6.42 -20.89
CA PHE A 558 9.03 6.98 -19.93
C PHE A 558 9.37 5.98 -18.83
N ARG A 559 10.63 5.95 -18.43
CA ARG A 559 11.12 5.11 -17.33
C ARG A 559 12.06 5.89 -16.42
N ILE A 560 12.11 5.53 -15.14
CA ILE A 560 13.05 6.11 -14.19
C ILE A 560 14.47 5.82 -14.68
N ASP A 561 15.30 6.84 -14.68
CA ASP A 561 16.70 6.72 -15.07
C ASP A 561 17.53 6.12 -13.94
N GLY A 562 17.53 4.79 -13.85
CA GLY A 562 18.33 4.08 -12.85
C GLY A 562 19.84 4.35 -12.91
N SER A 563 20.38 4.91 -14.01
CA SER A 563 21.78 5.33 -14.09
C SER A 563 22.04 6.73 -13.54
N ALA A 564 21.00 7.49 -13.20
CA ALA A 564 21.13 8.81 -12.59
C ALA A 564 21.37 8.68 -11.09
N ASP A 565 22.63 8.45 -10.72
CA ASP A 565 23.09 8.44 -9.33
C ASP A 565 23.83 9.72 -8.96
N GLY A 566 23.64 10.18 -7.72
CA GLY A 566 24.47 11.23 -7.15
C GLY A 566 25.79 10.70 -6.60
N GLU A 567 26.69 11.60 -6.23
CA GLU A 567 27.94 11.24 -5.54
C GLU A 567 27.69 10.57 -4.18
N ALA A 568 28.75 10.00 -3.59
CA ALA A 568 28.67 9.39 -2.26
C ALA A 568 28.10 10.38 -1.21
N GLY A 569 26.97 10.03 -0.60
CA GLY A 569 26.26 10.90 0.34
C GLY A 569 25.21 11.81 -0.29
N SER A 570 24.96 11.71 -1.60
CA SER A 570 23.83 12.39 -2.25
C SER A 570 22.49 11.74 -1.90
N CYS A 571 21.42 12.53 -1.97
CA CYS A 571 20.04 12.08 -1.85
C CYS A 571 19.49 11.47 -3.14
N LEU A 572 20.22 11.58 -4.27
CA LEU A 572 19.85 10.96 -5.54
C LEU A 572 20.43 9.54 -5.61
N LYS A 573 19.54 8.54 -5.68
CA LYS A 573 19.91 7.13 -5.88
C LYS A 573 18.97 6.46 -6.86
N ASN A 574 19.50 5.74 -7.85
CA ASN A 574 18.78 5.04 -8.91
C ASN A 574 17.74 5.92 -9.61
N GLY A 575 18.05 7.20 -9.87
CA GLY A 575 17.12 8.14 -10.47
C GLY A 575 16.01 8.65 -9.54
N ILE A 576 16.10 8.41 -8.23
CA ILE A 576 15.11 8.86 -7.25
C ILE A 576 15.79 9.75 -6.21
N HIS A 577 15.21 10.92 -5.96
CA HIS A 577 15.59 11.77 -4.84
C HIS A 577 14.82 11.37 -3.59
N PHE A 578 15.54 11.24 -2.48
CA PHE A 578 14.97 10.88 -1.18
C PHE A 578 15.00 12.04 -0.19
N VAL A 579 13.98 12.08 0.68
CA VAL A 579 13.86 12.94 1.87
C VAL A 579 13.50 12.08 3.09
N ASP A 580 13.40 12.71 4.26
CA ASP A 580 12.96 12.04 5.48
C ASP A 580 11.44 11.74 5.45
N GLY A 581 11.06 10.58 6.00
CA GLY A 581 9.70 10.09 6.08
C GLY A 581 9.66 8.65 6.59
N ASP A 582 8.59 7.95 6.22
CA ASP A 582 8.29 6.60 6.70
C ASP A 582 8.51 5.49 5.65
N ASP A 583 9.31 5.73 4.59
CA ASP A 583 9.48 4.92 3.36
C ASP A 583 8.48 5.18 2.22
N SER A 584 7.29 5.70 2.53
CA SER A 584 6.20 5.88 1.56
C SER A 584 5.67 7.31 1.55
N VAL A 585 5.44 7.89 2.73
CA VAL A 585 4.92 9.24 2.94
C VAL A 585 6.04 10.14 3.47
N PRO A 586 6.38 11.23 2.75
CA PRO A 586 7.34 12.21 3.24
C PRO A 586 6.85 12.90 4.52
N VAL A 587 7.77 13.30 5.40
CA VAL A 587 7.46 14.09 6.61
C VAL A 587 6.60 15.31 6.27
N LEU A 588 6.87 15.99 5.15
CA LEU A 588 6.08 17.12 4.66
C LEU A 588 4.58 16.77 4.56
N SER A 589 4.24 15.64 3.94
CA SER A 589 2.84 15.24 3.77
C SER A 589 2.20 14.75 5.07
N ALA A 590 2.94 13.98 5.88
CA ALA A 590 2.40 13.41 7.11
C ALA A 590 2.24 14.44 8.23
N GLY A 591 3.15 15.42 8.30
CA GLY A 591 3.28 16.30 9.45
C GLY A 591 2.70 17.70 9.27
N PHE A 592 2.70 18.28 8.05
CA PHE A 592 2.44 19.72 7.87
C PHE A 592 1.11 20.19 8.43
N MET A 593 0.03 19.41 8.22
CA MET A 593 -1.29 19.79 8.72
C MET A 593 -1.30 19.83 10.25
N CYS A 594 -0.72 18.87 10.96
CA CYS A 594 -0.63 18.95 12.43
C CYS A 594 0.39 19.99 12.92
N ALA A 595 1.44 20.28 12.15
CA ALA A 595 2.51 21.20 12.55
C ALA A 595 2.09 22.66 12.44
N LYS A 596 1.34 23.01 11.39
CA LYS A 596 0.98 24.40 11.07
C LYS A 596 -0.48 24.54 10.67
N GLY A 597 -0.95 23.75 9.70
CA GLY A 597 -2.29 23.94 9.11
C GLY A 597 -3.45 23.87 10.11
N TRP A 598 -3.39 22.96 11.07
CA TRP A 598 -4.38 22.73 12.12
C TRP A 598 -3.85 23.05 13.53
N ARG A 599 -2.64 23.61 13.63
CA ARG A 599 -2.01 23.91 14.92
C ARG A 599 -2.67 25.14 15.52
N GLY A 600 -3.41 24.95 16.62
CA GLY A 600 -4.20 26.02 17.23
C GLY A 600 -5.39 26.43 16.36
N ARG A 601 -5.83 27.69 16.49
CA ARG A 601 -6.97 28.22 15.73
C ARG A 601 -6.48 28.83 14.41
N THR A 602 -6.86 28.20 13.30
CA THR A 602 -6.52 28.62 11.94
C THR A 602 -7.77 28.62 11.06
N ARG A 603 -7.68 29.10 9.83
CA ARG A 603 -8.72 29.00 8.80
C ARG A 603 -9.13 27.56 8.52
N PHE A 604 -8.20 26.61 8.67
CA PHE A 604 -8.45 25.17 8.49
C PHE A 604 -8.93 24.49 9.78
N ASN A 605 -8.65 25.07 10.96
CA ASN A 605 -9.10 24.58 12.27
C ASN A 605 -9.86 25.68 13.04
N PRO A 606 -11.09 26.02 12.62
CA PRO A 606 -11.83 27.17 13.14
C PRO A 606 -12.24 27.04 14.61
N SER A 607 -12.39 25.81 15.11
CA SER A 607 -12.72 25.53 16.51
C SER A 607 -11.51 25.30 17.41
N GLY A 608 -10.28 25.34 16.86
CA GLY A 608 -9.07 25.12 17.63
C GLY A 608 -8.96 23.72 18.25
N ILE A 609 -9.37 22.68 17.50
CA ILE A 609 -9.17 21.28 17.87
C ILE A 609 -7.72 21.05 18.27
N ALA A 610 -7.48 20.40 19.41
CA ALA A 610 -6.13 20.09 19.85
C ALA A 610 -5.45 19.12 18.88
N THR A 611 -4.26 19.48 18.41
CA THR A 611 -3.50 18.75 17.41
C THR A 611 -2.11 18.39 17.92
N TYR A 612 -1.74 17.13 17.78
CA TYR A 612 -0.48 16.58 18.28
C TYR A 612 0.30 15.86 17.18
N ILE A 613 1.61 15.99 17.20
CA ILE A 613 2.54 15.24 16.35
C ILE A 613 3.24 14.20 17.22
N ARG A 614 3.21 12.94 16.81
CA ARG A 614 4.03 11.90 17.45
C ARG A 614 4.81 11.14 16.39
N GLU A 615 6.11 11.38 16.37
CA GLU A 615 7.03 10.73 15.47
C GLU A 615 7.66 9.49 16.10
N TYR A 616 7.96 8.50 15.28
CA TYR A 616 8.56 7.23 15.69
C TYR A 616 9.85 7.04 14.90
N ARG A 617 11.00 7.11 15.58
CA ARG A 617 12.30 6.89 14.95
C ARG A 617 12.40 5.43 14.52
N HIS A 618 12.69 5.21 13.25
CA HIS A 618 12.90 3.87 12.73
C HIS A 618 14.17 3.25 13.32
N LYS A 619 14.02 2.04 13.83
CA LYS A 619 15.13 1.12 14.10
C LYS A 619 14.89 -0.19 13.34
N PRO A 620 15.88 -0.67 12.57
CA PRO A 620 15.77 -1.96 11.91
C PRO A 620 15.70 -3.07 12.98
N PRO A 621 15.03 -4.19 12.68
CA PRO A 621 14.98 -5.34 13.60
C PRO A 621 16.41 -5.83 13.90
N ALA A 622 16.67 -6.16 15.16
CA ALA A 622 18.00 -6.60 15.62
C ALA A 622 18.32 -8.04 15.18
N SER A 623 17.30 -8.83 14.83
CA SER A 623 17.46 -10.19 14.31
C SER A 623 16.36 -10.59 13.32
N LEU A 624 16.65 -11.56 12.45
CA LEU A 624 15.67 -12.13 11.50
C LEU A 624 14.48 -12.81 12.22
N LEU A 625 14.67 -13.25 13.46
CA LEU A 625 13.66 -13.90 14.30
C LEU A 625 12.66 -12.91 14.92
N GLU A 626 13.01 -11.63 15.00
CA GLU A 626 12.16 -10.57 15.59
C GLU A 626 10.99 -10.19 14.67
N GLY A 627 10.99 -10.66 13.42
CA GLY A 627 9.92 -10.35 12.45
C GLY A 627 9.90 -8.88 12.06
N ARG A 628 8.71 -8.23 12.07
CA ARG A 628 8.59 -6.78 11.89
C ARG A 628 9.15 -6.09 13.13
N GLY A 629 10.13 -5.21 12.96
CA GLY A 629 10.81 -4.55 14.08
C GLY A 629 9.84 -3.85 15.02
N ILE A 630 9.93 -4.17 16.31
CA ILE A 630 9.11 -3.59 17.40
C ILE A 630 9.26 -2.07 17.54
N GLU A 631 10.29 -1.51 16.93
CA GLU A 631 10.58 -0.07 16.84
C GLU A 631 10.68 0.41 15.37
N SER A 632 10.07 -0.32 14.42
CA SER A 632 10.06 0.09 13.02
C SER A 632 9.20 1.34 12.83
N GLY A 633 9.75 2.31 12.12
CA GLY A 633 9.02 3.48 11.60
C GLY A 633 8.55 3.32 10.14
N ALA A 634 8.70 2.14 9.53
CA ALA A 634 8.31 1.97 8.12
C ALA A 634 6.78 2.01 7.97
N HIS A 635 6.28 2.51 6.84
CA HIS A 635 4.90 3.00 6.69
C HIS A 635 3.81 1.99 7.10
N VAL A 636 4.02 0.72 6.80
CA VAL A 636 3.10 -0.38 7.20
C VAL A 636 3.56 -1.04 8.50
N ASP A 637 4.87 -1.16 8.73
CA ASP A 637 5.42 -1.83 9.92
C ASP A 637 5.25 -1.02 11.21
N ILE A 638 5.00 0.28 11.11
CA ILE A 638 4.73 1.16 12.24
C ILE A 638 3.50 0.73 13.05
N MET A 639 2.58 -0.04 12.45
CA MET A 639 1.44 -0.64 13.17
C MET A 639 1.86 -1.74 14.16
N GLY A 640 3.07 -2.26 14.04
CA GLY A 640 3.72 -3.15 15.01
C GLY A 640 4.60 -2.41 16.02
N ASN A 641 4.75 -1.09 15.91
CA ASN A 641 5.62 -0.30 16.78
C ASN A 641 5.03 -0.22 18.20
N VAL A 642 5.81 -0.66 19.19
CA VAL A 642 5.39 -0.74 20.61
C VAL A 642 4.92 0.60 21.14
N ALA A 643 5.66 1.69 20.85
CA ALA A 643 5.29 3.01 21.31
C ALA A 643 4.02 3.53 20.62
N LEU A 644 3.82 3.20 19.34
CA LEU A 644 2.63 3.63 18.61
C LEU A 644 1.38 2.94 19.14
N ILE A 645 1.49 1.62 19.32
CA ILE A 645 0.41 0.82 19.89
C ILE A 645 0.07 1.37 21.27
N GLU A 646 1.06 1.64 22.12
CA GLU A 646 0.83 2.22 23.44
C GLU A 646 0.10 3.57 23.38
N ASP A 647 0.51 4.48 22.49
CA ASP A 647 -0.15 5.77 22.30
C ASP A 647 -1.64 5.59 21.90
N VAL A 648 -1.94 4.69 20.96
CA VAL A 648 -3.31 4.35 20.55
C VAL A 648 -4.12 3.77 21.72
N LEU A 649 -3.54 2.81 22.44
CA LEU A 649 -4.21 2.14 23.56
C LEU A 649 -4.49 3.08 24.73
N ARG A 650 -3.55 3.97 25.08
CA ARG A 650 -3.74 4.95 26.16
C ARG A 650 -4.88 5.91 25.83
N VAL A 651 -4.94 6.42 24.59
CA VAL A 651 -6.05 7.29 24.14
C VAL A 651 -7.38 6.53 24.11
N ALA A 652 -7.39 5.28 23.63
CA ALA A 652 -8.57 4.43 23.64
C ALA A 652 -9.08 4.13 25.07
N ALA A 653 -8.17 4.06 26.04
CA ALA A 653 -8.48 3.93 27.47
C ALA A 653 -8.85 5.25 28.17
N GLY A 654 -8.85 6.39 27.45
CA GLY A 654 -9.33 7.68 27.95
C GLY A 654 -8.26 8.75 28.20
N ALA A 655 -6.99 8.47 27.91
CA ALA A 655 -5.95 9.48 28.01
C ALA A 655 -6.17 10.61 26.99
N ASN A 656 -5.77 11.83 27.37
CA ASN A 656 -5.70 12.98 26.48
C ASN A 656 -4.26 13.23 25.99
N GLY A 657 -4.09 14.21 25.10
CA GLY A 657 -2.78 14.51 24.51
C GLY A 657 -1.72 14.91 25.53
N ALA A 658 -2.10 15.62 26.59
CA ALA A 658 -1.17 15.96 27.67
C ALA A 658 -0.68 14.71 28.44
N GLN A 659 -1.59 13.78 28.73
CA GLN A 659 -1.29 12.53 29.44
C GLN A 659 -0.48 11.54 28.59
N THR A 660 -0.58 11.62 27.26
CA THR A 660 0.29 10.85 26.35
C THR A 660 1.67 11.48 26.16
N GLY A 661 1.92 12.66 26.74
CA GLY A 661 3.20 13.37 26.66
C GLY A 661 3.29 14.42 25.55
N GLY A 662 2.16 14.80 24.93
CA GLY A 662 2.08 15.86 23.95
C GLY A 662 2.80 15.56 22.64
N ASP A 663 3.47 16.57 22.09
CA ASP A 663 4.24 16.45 20.85
C ASP A 663 5.56 15.69 21.09
N ARG A 664 5.85 14.75 20.20
CA ARG A 664 7.14 14.07 20.09
C ARG A 664 7.66 14.25 18.68
N ILE A 665 8.59 15.18 18.50
CA ILE A 665 9.12 15.60 17.18
C ILE A 665 10.64 15.36 17.15
N TYR A 666 11.11 14.70 16.11
CA TYR A 666 12.50 14.38 15.83
C TYR A 666 12.96 14.91 14.46
N SER A 667 12.04 15.02 13.50
CA SER A 667 12.26 15.53 12.16
C SER A 667 12.35 17.06 12.14
N ASP A 668 12.70 17.60 10.98
CA ASP A 668 12.76 19.05 10.78
C ASP A 668 11.37 19.64 10.41
N ILE A 669 10.26 18.94 10.68
CA ILE A 669 8.90 19.33 10.25
C ILE A 669 8.51 20.75 10.66
N MET A 670 8.87 21.21 11.86
CA MET A 670 8.55 22.57 12.30
C MET A 670 9.22 23.61 11.38
N ARG A 671 10.52 23.42 11.10
CA ARG A 671 11.28 24.28 10.18
C ARG A 671 10.75 24.20 8.74
N ILE A 672 10.39 23.00 8.28
CA ILE A 672 9.76 22.79 6.96
C ILE A 672 8.45 23.58 6.88
N SER A 673 7.64 23.53 7.94
CA SER A 673 6.34 24.21 7.98
C SER A 673 6.47 25.74 8.00
N GLU A 674 7.47 26.28 8.68
CA GLU A 674 7.73 27.73 8.74
C GLU A 674 8.07 28.32 7.37
N ARG A 675 8.82 27.56 6.56
CA ARG A 675 9.24 27.94 5.21
C ARG A 675 8.11 27.96 4.17
N ILE A 676 7.03 27.24 4.43
CA ILE A 676 5.85 27.25 3.57
C ILE A 676 5.03 28.51 3.87
N ASN A 677 4.99 29.42 2.91
CA ASN A 677 4.19 30.63 3.00
C ASN A 677 2.73 30.34 2.62
N LEU A 678 1.93 30.02 3.63
CA LEU A 678 0.50 29.79 3.50
C LEU A 678 -0.23 30.65 4.53
N GLN A 679 -1.25 31.38 4.08
CA GLN A 679 -2.09 32.17 4.97
C GLN A 679 -2.84 31.23 5.92
N MET A 680 -2.66 31.43 7.23
CA MET A 680 -3.28 30.61 8.28
C MET A 680 -4.62 31.17 8.74
#